data_AF-A0A1G0Z3H4-F1
#
_entry.id   AF-A0A1G0Z3H4-F1
#
_cell.length_a   1.000
_cell.length_b   1.000
_cell.length_c   1.000
_cell.angle_alpha   90.00
_cell.angle_beta   90.00
_cell.angle_gamma   90.00
#
_symmetry.space_group_name_H-M   'P 1'
#
loop_
_entity.id
_entity.type
_entity.pdbx_description
1 polymer ?
#
loop_
_entity_poly.entity_id
_entity_poly.type
_entity_poly.pdbx_seq_one_letter_code
_entity_poly.pdbx_strand_id
1 'polypeptide(L)'
;MNKCKNLKWLCLTASVFLMLAACELFSEETYKTYDNLAGKIITPHIKWANPYSEGKIKTLVIAPAWGQRETVELAQRLSLDYTPMMLHEYTAIGAARGVEGLVQTNQIYKLFEKKLEESYDLIIIGKIKWSIIPAKIRTEILRKIYSDGVGLLYVNPPEMDKELEVLFNKNKLPSNNIMNALPAQAIPILKNIPGDKLFLSGTFGKGRIALLNYNQKATPFDDYYRHCLTPREGYGDIDLYYDYLMAMVAKAAIWTAGKESCLTAKEVIPSAEKIDFSFVNSSPGIFDFNFVIRDLRNNIEQQQKGKREIKEGKNILSFPLPALKDGAHFIDLWIIKDGKTIDWASSYMEINAVNKIVALTLNKDHYEADETLRGELTLEKAVSSGKIRIEFKDNFNRIIDFKEFTGTNKTFPFTFKIGHPLSILLSVKAVLISETGIMSEKTVSFPVPQRGNGDFSFVMWSAENDEQLSKLILNAYQSNGVDTVLDLSALPKRLTNNDRRIIAGNIARANLKIIPTVWSFFCDDFHVMTPDGPARRPCLSDKAFHEETKKYLKTATELYGIYGPVGYNLGDENSVSDKLEVCYGAQTLCDLRKYLQIKYGSLEELNKIWQSSFDAWEKVKPMNWKQARGQKNYASWLDHRLFMEKIFADSQIEAANTIKSVDKYARAGFEGPLRSRTSTGYDFYKLFSNLDFFGLYPDSMDRFGLLRSFIKKNSFTGSWFGAYDGAIFNDYTRAFPWFCLFEGMNSCWWFGGTLVKGAGGNAAFTVDLQPFEYFQTTSSEIKEIKSGLGKLLIGSKLKTDPVAIYYSPISKYAYAVDEPNSPLSYENSINSFCYLLQDLGFQSRSISSVEVEQGKLTQDFCRVLILPSTRALSEKEAANISKFVKEGGTIIADLPPGSMDCHCAMLKEASLKSVFGDFTSVPAYNVFGKGKAVYLGTFFKTYTAERVAGTGEDKRRIFKTILENSGIHPMLKILTKDGTPLQATMTSVFKGKDATYAGLLYFSGPSRNPNERIKNLKQEKATVIFPEASHIYDMREKKYLGFTDKVEVEMTPSQAKVLAMLPKQIESIDLKLSKAEKLKGGDNVNYEFFITPSLSSVARLEVTNPDGMKIPYYAKNILFDGKYSGIIPLSFNEKAGEYTIQIEEVVSGKTATGKFTVIGGKAK
;
A
#
# COMPACT_ATOMS: atom_id res chain seq x y z
N MET A 1 -35.17 14.95 -45.79
CA MET A 1 -34.89 15.23 -44.37
C MET A 1 -35.37 14.17 -43.36
N ASN A 2 -36.18 13.16 -43.72
CA ASN A 2 -36.68 12.17 -42.74
C ASN A 2 -35.86 10.85 -42.61
N LYS A 3 -34.82 10.63 -43.43
CA LYS A 3 -33.95 9.44 -43.31
C LYS A 3 -32.78 9.58 -42.31
N CYS A 4 -32.38 10.80 -41.94
CA CYS A 4 -31.25 11.02 -41.00
C CYS A 4 -31.62 10.98 -39.51
N LYS A 5 -32.90 11.07 -39.13
CA LYS A 5 -33.32 11.00 -37.72
C LYS A 5 -33.41 9.56 -37.19
N ASN A 6 -33.82 8.61 -38.02
CA ASN A 6 -33.92 7.20 -37.62
C ASN A 6 -32.55 6.50 -37.51
N LEU A 7 -31.54 6.92 -38.28
CA LEU A 7 -30.19 6.38 -38.17
C LEU A 7 -29.48 6.83 -36.88
N LYS A 8 -29.72 8.07 -36.42
CA LYS A 8 -29.24 8.57 -35.11
C LYS A 8 -29.90 7.84 -33.95
N TRP A 9 -31.18 7.51 -34.05
CA TRP A 9 -31.89 6.76 -33.01
C TRP A 9 -31.44 5.29 -32.94
N LEU A 10 -31.24 4.63 -34.09
CA LEU A 10 -30.67 3.26 -34.12
C LEU A 10 -29.21 3.20 -33.64
N CYS A 11 -28.39 4.21 -33.94
CA CYS A 11 -27.02 4.27 -33.41
C CYS A 11 -27.00 4.56 -31.91
N LEU A 12 -27.91 5.40 -31.40
CA LEU A 12 -28.04 5.65 -29.96
C LEU A 12 -28.53 4.40 -29.22
N THR A 13 -29.55 3.71 -29.73
CA THR A 13 -30.06 2.49 -29.11
C THR A 13 -29.06 1.34 -29.23
N ALA A 14 -28.33 1.20 -30.34
CA ALA A 14 -27.24 0.22 -30.47
C ALA A 14 -26.06 0.55 -29.55
N SER A 15 -25.71 1.82 -29.35
CA SER A 15 -24.66 2.23 -28.41
C SER A 15 -25.08 2.02 -26.95
N VAL A 16 -26.35 2.25 -26.63
CA VAL A 16 -26.93 1.96 -25.31
C VAL A 16 -27.04 0.45 -25.09
N PHE A 17 -27.39 -0.35 -26.11
CA PHE A 17 -27.40 -1.81 -26.02
C PHE A 17 -25.98 -2.40 -25.96
N LEU A 18 -25.00 -1.83 -26.64
CA LEU A 18 -23.58 -2.22 -26.53
C LEU A 18 -22.98 -1.80 -25.19
N MET A 19 -23.36 -0.64 -24.64
CA MET A 19 -23.01 -0.24 -23.27
C MET A 19 -23.69 -1.13 -22.24
N LEU A 20 -24.97 -1.48 -22.42
CA LEU A 20 -25.69 -2.39 -21.53
C LEU A 20 -25.15 -3.81 -21.63
N ALA A 21 -24.82 -4.31 -22.82
CA ALA A 21 -24.21 -5.62 -23.01
C ALA A 21 -22.77 -5.68 -22.50
N ALA A 22 -21.98 -4.61 -22.65
CA ALA A 22 -20.66 -4.50 -22.02
C ALA A 22 -20.78 -4.42 -20.49
N CYS A 23 -21.77 -3.69 -19.96
CA CYS A 23 -22.05 -3.62 -18.53
C CYS A 23 -22.56 -4.98 -18.00
N GLU A 24 -23.33 -5.74 -18.78
CA GLU A 24 -23.74 -7.10 -18.46
C GLU A 24 -22.57 -8.11 -18.52
N LEU A 25 -21.69 -8.04 -19.52
CA LEU A 25 -20.48 -8.88 -19.64
C LEU A 25 -19.45 -8.59 -18.53
N PHE A 26 -19.19 -7.32 -18.21
CA PHE A 26 -18.36 -6.94 -17.06
C PHE A 26 -19.03 -7.35 -15.75
N SER A 27 -20.37 -7.30 -15.66
CA SER A 27 -21.07 -7.80 -14.48
C SER A 27 -20.89 -9.31 -14.31
N GLU A 28 -21.06 -10.14 -15.36
CA GLU A 28 -20.97 -11.61 -15.30
C GLU A 28 -19.62 -12.14 -14.82
N GLU A 29 -18.50 -11.57 -15.26
CA GLU A 29 -17.17 -11.96 -14.79
C GLU A 29 -16.90 -11.50 -13.34
N THR A 30 -17.35 -10.29 -12.99
CA THR A 30 -17.22 -9.75 -11.62
C THR A 30 -18.02 -10.60 -10.63
N TYR A 31 -19.19 -11.13 -11.02
CA TYR A 31 -19.99 -12.03 -10.16
C TYR A 31 -19.30 -13.35 -9.83
N LYS A 32 -18.56 -13.95 -10.76
CA LYS A 32 -17.92 -15.28 -10.55
C LYS A 32 -16.91 -15.29 -9.40
N THR A 33 -16.39 -14.12 -9.01
CA THR A 33 -15.47 -13.99 -7.87
C THR A 33 -16.15 -13.52 -6.58
N TYR A 34 -17.37 -12.97 -6.67
CA TYR A 34 -18.11 -12.46 -5.50
C TYR A 34 -18.81 -13.56 -4.69
N ASP A 35 -19.19 -14.68 -5.29
CA ASP A 35 -20.00 -15.68 -4.59
C ASP A 35 -19.26 -16.99 -4.28
N ASN A 36 -17.93 -16.96 -4.44
CA ASN A 36 -17.05 -18.12 -4.32
C ASN A 36 -15.85 -17.83 -3.40
N LEU A 37 -15.56 -18.76 -2.50
CA LEU A 37 -14.33 -18.77 -1.68
C LEU A 37 -13.61 -20.09 -1.97
N ALA A 38 -12.49 -20.01 -2.69
CA ALA A 38 -11.78 -21.19 -3.20
C ALA A 38 -11.09 -22.00 -2.10
N GLY A 39 -10.76 -21.38 -0.97
CA GLY A 39 -10.18 -22.06 0.19
C GLY A 39 -8.74 -22.54 -0.02
N LYS A 40 -8.03 -22.00 -1.03
CA LYS A 40 -6.70 -22.48 -1.45
C LYS A 40 -5.55 -22.02 -0.54
N ILE A 41 -5.64 -20.86 0.13
CA ILE A 41 -4.62 -20.42 1.09
C ILE A 41 -4.87 -21.14 2.42
N ILE A 42 -3.95 -22.03 2.81
CA ILE A 42 -3.93 -22.70 4.11
C ILE A 42 -3.09 -21.88 5.10
N THR A 43 -3.66 -21.55 6.26
CA THR A 43 -2.96 -20.86 7.35
C THR A 43 -2.42 -21.87 8.36
N PRO A 44 -1.42 -21.52 9.20
CA PRO A 44 -1.13 -22.30 10.39
C PRO A 44 -2.35 -22.34 11.31
N HIS A 45 -2.81 -23.54 11.70
CA HIS A 45 -4.00 -23.72 12.52
C HIS A 45 -3.98 -25.04 13.30
N ILE A 46 -4.83 -25.13 14.32
CA ILE A 46 -5.14 -26.38 15.01
C ILE A 46 -6.32 -27.06 14.30
N LYS A 47 -6.13 -28.29 13.83
CA LYS A 47 -7.22 -29.09 13.25
C LYS A 47 -8.10 -29.65 14.36
N TRP A 48 -9.23 -28.97 14.64
CA TRP A 48 -10.14 -29.39 15.71
C TRP A 48 -10.96 -30.63 15.34
N ALA A 49 -11.61 -30.62 14.18
CA ALA A 49 -12.50 -31.66 13.72
C ALA A 49 -12.55 -31.73 12.18
N ASN A 50 -11.39 -31.72 11.53
CA ASN A 50 -11.28 -31.91 10.09
C ASN A 50 -10.24 -33.01 9.77
N PRO A 51 -10.66 -34.28 9.52
CA PRO A 51 -12.05 -34.72 9.33
C PRO A 51 -12.86 -34.91 10.64
N TYR A 52 -14.16 -34.63 10.58
CA TYR A 52 -15.15 -34.91 11.64
C TYR A 52 -15.83 -36.28 11.44
N SER A 53 -16.19 -36.97 12.54
CA SER A 53 -16.73 -38.33 12.50
C SER A 53 -18.09 -38.41 11.80
N GLU A 54 -18.97 -37.43 12.03
CA GLU A 54 -20.33 -37.38 11.45
C GLU A 54 -20.36 -36.81 10.02
N GLY A 55 -19.19 -36.65 9.39
CA GLY A 55 -19.07 -36.13 8.03
C GLY A 55 -19.09 -34.60 7.95
N LYS A 56 -19.30 -34.08 6.74
CA LYS A 56 -19.33 -32.63 6.51
C LYS A 56 -20.67 -32.05 6.93
N ILE A 57 -20.64 -30.87 7.57
CA ILE A 57 -21.84 -30.10 7.90
C ILE A 57 -22.11 -29.14 6.75
N LYS A 58 -23.23 -29.33 6.03
CA LYS A 58 -23.61 -28.47 4.91
C LYS A 58 -24.17 -27.16 5.44
N THR A 59 -23.47 -26.05 5.20
CA THR A 59 -23.66 -24.79 5.91
C THR A 59 -23.77 -23.59 4.99
N LEU A 60 -24.84 -22.81 5.12
CA LEU A 60 -24.93 -21.47 4.53
C LEU A 60 -24.36 -20.43 5.51
N VAL A 61 -23.35 -19.66 5.10
CA VAL A 61 -22.73 -18.63 5.95
C VAL A 61 -23.07 -17.24 5.43
N ILE A 62 -23.98 -16.54 6.11
CA ILE A 62 -24.39 -15.17 5.81
C ILE A 62 -23.53 -14.22 6.64
N ALA A 63 -22.62 -13.51 5.97
CA ALA A 63 -21.65 -12.65 6.64
C ALA A 63 -21.16 -11.54 5.71
N PRO A 64 -20.60 -10.45 6.27
CA PRO A 64 -19.94 -9.39 5.50
C PRO A 64 -18.84 -9.97 4.62
N ALA A 65 -18.66 -9.42 3.42
CA ALA A 65 -17.75 -9.94 2.42
C ALA A 65 -16.32 -10.09 2.96
N TRP A 66 -15.72 -9.02 3.48
CA TRP A 66 -14.36 -9.08 4.05
C TRP A 66 -14.25 -9.88 5.35
N GLY A 67 -15.39 -10.19 5.99
CA GLY A 67 -15.47 -11.11 7.12
C GLY A 67 -15.29 -12.59 6.74
N GLN A 68 -15.64 -12.94 5.51
CA GLN A 68 -15.81 -14.34 5.09
C GLN A 68 -14.50 -15.13 4.95
N ARG A 69 -13.32 -14.51 5.13
CA ARG A 69 -12.08 -15.28 5.35
C ARG A 69 -12.25 -16.24 6.53
N GLU A 70 -13.01 -15.86 7.55
CA GLU A 70 -13.29 -16.70 8.72
C GLU A 70 -14.12 -17.94 8.39
N THR A 71 -14.93 -17.92 7.32
CA THR A 71 -15.62 -19.11 6.81
C THR A 71 -14.62 -20.18 6.36
N VAL A 72 -13.58 -19.74 5.65
CA VAL A 72 -12.47 -20.62 5.21
C VAL A 72 -11.65 -21.09 6.42
N GLU A 73 -11.35 -20.19 7.37
CA GLU A 73 -10.64 -20.56 8.61
C GLU A 73 -11.41 -21.59 9.44
N LEU A 74 -12.75 -21.50 9.49
CA LEU A 74 -13.60 -22.50 10.13
C LEU A 74 -13.55 -23.83 9.36
N ALA A 75 -13.64 -23.80 8.03
CA ALA A 75 -13.57 -25.00 7.19
C ALA A 75 -12.20 -25.71 7.23
N GLN A 76 -11.12 -25.00 7.55
CA GLN A 76 -9.81 -25.61 7.78
C GLN A 76 -9.78 -26.39 9.11
N ARG A 77 -10.60 -25.98 10.08
CA ARG A 77 -10.63 -26.53 11.43
C ARG A 77 -11.75 -27.55 11.66
N LEU A 78 -12.86 -27.45 10.94
CA LEU A 78 -14.04 -28.31 11.01
C LEU A 78 -14.36 -28.85 9.62
N SER A 79 -14.82 -30.10 9.50
CA SER A 79 -15.40 -30.63 8.26
C SER A 79 -16.67 -29.89 7.88
N LEU A 80 -16.50 -28.77 7.18
CA LEU A 80 -17.55 -27.87 6.76
C LEU A 80 -17.68 -27.96 5.23
N ASP A 81 -18.91 -28.15 4.75
CA ASP A 81 -19.26 -27.92 3.35
C ASP A 81 -20.01 -26.59 3.29
N TYR A 82 -19.33 -25.52 2.88
CA TYR A 82 -19.84 -24.16 3.05
C TYR A 82 -20.32 -23.54 1.74
N THR A 83 -21.43 -22.82 1.83
CA THR A 83 -21.91 -21.90 0.81
C THR A 83 -21.83 -20.47 1.36
N PRO A 84 -20.96 -19.60 0.82
CA PRO A 84 -20.82 -18.23 1.33
C PRO A 84 -21.96 -17.35 0.80
N MET A 85 -22.62 -16.60 1.67
CA MET A 85 -23.51 -15.50 1.30
C MET A 85 -22.90 -14.19 1.78
N MET A 86 -22.13 -13.55 0.89
CA MET A 86 -21.39 -12.34 1.18
C MET A 86 -22.31 -11.12 1.08
N LEU A 87 -22.36 -10.30 2.12
CA LEU A 87 -23.06 -9.01 2.15
C LEU A 87 -22.04 -7.86 2.14
N HIS A 88 -22.49 -6.64 1.86
CA HIS A 88 -21.58 -5.49 1.78
C HIS A 88 -20.88 -5.20 3.11
N GLU A 89 -21.64 -4.99 4.18
CA GLU A 89 -21.17 -4.60 5.53
C GLU A 89 -22.07 -5.24 6.61
N TYR A 90 -21.79 -4.95 7.89
CA TYR A 90 -22.57 -5.48 9.02
C TYR A 90 -24.02 -4.99 8.97
N THR A 91 -24.22 -3.78 8.45
CA THR A 91 -25.50 -3.06 8.40
C THR A 91 -25.95 -2.70 6.98
N ALA A 92 -25.27 -3.20 5.94
CA ALA A 92 -25.66 -2.97 4.55
C ALA A 92 -25.61 -4.27 3.72
N ILE A 93 -26.66 -4.52 2.94
CA ILE A 93 -26.79 -5.75 2.15
C ILE A 93 -25.97 -5.74 0.86
N GLY A 94 -26.01 -4.64 0.12
CA GLY A 94 -25.34 -4.41 -1.16
C GLY A 94 -25.15 -2.91 -1.35
N ALA A 95 -24.39 -2.53 -2.38
CA ALA A 95 -24.22 -1.12 -2.69
C ALA A 95 -25.55 -0.47 -3.12
N ALA A 96 -25.63 0.84 -2.92
CA ALA A 96 -26.69 1.66 -3.49
C ALA A 96 -26.62 1.62 -5.03
N ARG A 97 -27.78 1.73 -5.69
CA ARG A 97 -27.87 1.65 -7.15
C ARG A 97 -26.93 2.66 -7.82
N GLY A 98 -26.02 2.15 -8.67
CA GLY A 98 -25.14 2.99 -9.50
C GLY A 98 -23.75 3.25 -8.93
N VAL A 99 -23.36 2.59 -7.83
CA VAL A 99 -21.95 2.56 -7.41
C VAL A 99 -21.22 1.52 -8.25
N GLU A 100 -20.43 1.97 -9.22
CA GLU A 100 -19.63 1.12 -10.11
C GLU A 100 -18.61 0.26 -9.32
N GLY A 101 -18.33 -0.95 -9.80
CA GLY A 101 -17.39 -1.89 -9.15
C GLY A 101 -17.95 -2.60 -7.90
N LEU A 102 -19.17 -2.31 -7.45
CA LEU A 102 -19.78 -2.95 -6.29
C LEU A 102 -21.02 -3.78 -6.64
N VAL A 103 -21.23 -4.88 -5.91
CA VAL A 103 -22.41 -5.72 -6.07
C VAL A 103 -23.64 -5.02 -5.51
N GLN A 104 -24.66 -4.87 -6.35
CA GLN A 104 -25.85 -4.09 -6.10
C GLN A 104 -26.87 -4.89 -5.27
N THR A 105 -27.65 -4.18 -4.45
CA THR A 105 -28.66 -4.77 -3.56
C THR A 105 -29.60 -5.78 -4.25
N ASN A 106 -30.12 -5.46 -5.44
CA ASN A 106 -31.03 -6.35 -6.18
C ASN A 106 -30.35 -7.63 -6.67
N GLN A 107 -29.05 -7.60 -6.90
CA GLN A 107 -28.26 -8.75 -7.32
C GLN A 107 -28.05 -9.70 -6.14
N ILE A 108 -27.75 -9.14 -4.97
CA ILE A 108 -27.68 -9.88 -3.69
C ILE A 108 -29.00 -10.58 -3.38
N TYR A 109 -30.15 -9.95 -3.66
CA TYR A 109 -31.46 -10.57 -3.42
C TYR A 109 -31.68 -11.83 -4.28
N LYS A 110 -31.31 -11.78 -5.57
CA LYS A 110 -31.40 -12.95 -6.46
C LYS A 110 -30.48 -14.08 -6.01
N LEU A 111 -29.28 -13.75 -5.54
CA LEU A 111 -28.35 -14.73 -4.97
C LEU A 111 -28.90 -15.37 -3.69
N PHE A 112 -29.57 -14.60 -2.83
CA PHE A 112 -30.26 -15.12 -1.65
C PHE A 112 -31.32 -16.15 -2.03
N GLU A 113 -32.20 -15.80 -2.97
CA GLU A 113 -33.27 -16.69 -3.43
C GLU A 113 -32.68 -18.01 -3.96
N LYS A 114 -31.70 -17.92 -4.87
CA LYS A 114 -31.02 -19.09 -5.43
C LYS A 114 -30.34 -19.95 -4.35
N LYS A 115 -29.55 -19.36 -3.45
CA LYS A 115 -28.81 -20.12 -2.44
C LYS A 115 -29.74 -20.76 -1.41
N LEU A 116 -30.92 -20.18 -1.17
CA LEU A 116 -31.93 -20.77 -0.27
C LEU A 116 -32.77 -21.88 -0.93
N GLU A 117 -32.67 -22.11 -2.25
CA GLU A 117 -33.29 -23.30 -2.87
C GLU A 117 -32.62 -24.60 -2.38
N GLU A 118 -31.36 -24.52 -1.96
CA GLU A 118 -30.63 -25.66 -1.41
C GLU A 118 -31.10 -26.06 0.00
N SER A 119 -30.86 -27.31 0.35
CA SER A 119 -30.93 -27.82 1.72
C SER A 119 -29.60 -27.62 2.45
N TYR A 120 -29.68 -27.32 3.74
CA TYR A 120 -28.53 -27.11 4.63
C TYR A 120 -28.80 -27.81 5.97
N ASP A 121 -27.75 -28.26 6.64
CA ASP A 121 -27.81 -28.68 8.05
C ASP A 121 -27.81 -27.44 8.98
N LEU A 122 -27.12 -26.37 8.55
CA LEU A 122 -26.86 -25.19 9.37
C LEU A 122 -26.89 -23.90 8.55
N ILE A 123 -27.44 -22.83 9.14
CA ILE A 123 -27.27 -21.45 8.69
C ILE A 123 -26.51 -20.70 9.77
N ILE A 124 -25.37 -20.12 9.41
CA ILE A 124 -24.61 -19.21 10.28
C ILE A 124 -24.85 -17.79 9.82
N ILE A 125 -25.24 -16.91 10.75
CA ILE A 125 -25.30 -15.46 10.51
C ILE A 125 -24.20 -14.81 11.34
N GLY A 126 -23.18 -14.27 10.68
CA GLY A 126 -22.01 -13.69 11.34
C GLY A 126 -22.06 -12.17 11.37
N LYS A 127 -22.35 -11.57 12.54
CA LYS A 127 -22.38 -10.12 12.79
C LYS A 127 -23.20 -9.26 11.81
N ILE A 128 -24.13 -9.86 11.08
CA ILE A 128 -25.08 -9.13 10.23
C ILE A 128 -26.26 -8.67 11.07
N LYS A 129 -26.69 -7.42 10.92
CA LYS A 129 -27.95 -6.94 11.50
C LYS A 129 -29.13 -7.67 10.87
N TRP A 130 -29.96 -8.34 11.66
CA TRP A 130 -31.03 -9.20 11.13
C TRP A 130 -32.04 -8.40 10.29
N SER A 131 -32.39 -7.18 10.68
CA SER A 131 -33.36 -6.35 9.94
C SER A 131 -32.91 -5.93 8.53
N ILE A 132 -31.61 -6.03 8.18
CA ILE A 132 -31.14 -5.67 6.83
C ILE A 132 -31.40 -6.77 5.81
N ILE A 133 -31.69 -7.99 6.28
CA ILE A 133 -32.11 -9.11 5.43
C ILE A 133 -33.58 -8.88 5.02
N PRO A 134 -33.94 -8.99 3.72
CA PRO A 134 -35.30 -8.72 3.27
C PRO A 134 -36.33 -9.61 3.95
N ALA A 135 -37.50 -9.07 4.26
CA ALA A 135 -38.56 -9.78 5.00
C ALA A 135 -38.88 -11.17 4.40
N LYS A 136 -39.03 -11.27 3.07
CA LYS A 136 -39.26 -12.54 2.36
C LYS A 136 -38.18 -13.58 2.64
N ILE A 137 -36.92 -13.16 2.64
CA ILE A 137 -35.75 -14.02 2.90
C ILE A 137 -35.71 -14.43 4.37
N ARG A 138 -35.97 -13.50 5.31
CA ARG A 138 -36.06 -13.81 6.75
C ARG A 138 -37.15 -14.84 7.04
N THR A 139 -38.33 -14.69 6.43
CA THR A 139 -39.42 -15.66 6.54
C THR A 139 -39.01 -17.04 6.01
N GLU A 140 -38.31 -17.12 4.89
CA GLU A 140 -37.86 -18.41 4.34
C GLU A 140 -36.79 -19.07 5.23
N ILE A 141 -35.85 -18.31 5.79
CA ILE A 141 -34.88 -18.80 6.77
C ILE A 141 -35.62 -19.40 7.99
N LEU A 142 -36.57 -18.65 8.57
CA LEU A 142 -37.37 -19.11 9.70
C LEU A 142 -38.22 -20.35 9.37
N ARG A 143 -38.78 -20.44 8.15
CA ARG A 143 -39.53 -21.60 7.67
C ARG A 143 -38.64 -22.84 7.59
N LYS A 144 -37.42 -22.73 7.04
CA LYS A 144 -36.46 -23.84 6.96
C LYS A 144 -36.06 -24.34 8.36
N ILE A 145 -35.81 -23.43 9.30
CA ILE A 145 -35.51 -23.80 10.69
C ILE A 145 -36.69 -24.55 11.29
N TYR A 146 -37.89 -24.00 11.17
CA TYR A 146 -39.09 -24.55 11.80
C TYR A 146 -39.53 -25.90 11.22
N SER A 147 -39.58 -26.00 9.88
CA SER A 147 -40.20 -27.14 9.17
C SER A 147 -39.20 -28.19 8.71
N ASP A 148 -38.02 -27.76 8.25
CA ASP A 148 -37.03 -28.62 7.60
C ASP A 148 -35.96 -29.09 8.61
N GLY A 149 -35.91 -28.49 9.81
CA GLY A 149 -34.99 -28.89 10.88
C GLY A 149 -33.61 -28.25 10.80
N VAL A 150 -33.44 -27.22 9.98
CA VAL A 150 -32.15 -26.53 9.80
C VAL A 150 -31.74 -25.79 11.09
N GLY A 151 -30.46 -25.88 11.47
CA GLY A 151 -29.92 -25.12 12.58
C GLY A 151 -29.70 -23.64 12.25
N LEU A 152 -29.89 -22.72 13.22
CA LEU A 152 -29.50 -21.31 13.09
C LEU A 152 -28.49 -20.92 14.17
N LEU A 153 -27.26 -20.61 13.77
CA LEU A 153 -26.24 -20.04 14.64
C LEU A 153 -26.08 -18.55 14.33
N TYR A 154 -26.49 -17.69 15.25
CA TYR A 154 -26.28 -16.26 15.16
C TYR A 154 -25.06 -15.85 15.97
N VAL A 155 -24.08 -15.20 15.35
CA VAL A 155 -22.81 -14.83 16.01
C VAL A 155 -22.74 -13.31 16.18
N ASN A 156 -22.66 -12.88 17.43
CA ASN A 156 -22.46 -11.51 17.91
C ASN A 156 -23.18 -10.44 17.05
N PRO A 157 -24.52 -10.41 17.05
CA PRO A 157 -25.29 -9.38 16.35
C PRO A 157 -24.81 -7.96 16.68
N PRO A 158 -24.74 -7.03 15.71
CA PRO A 158 -24.46 -5.61 15.96
C PRO A 158 -25.42 -5.00 16.99
N GLU A 159 -26.69 -5.40 16.88
CA GLU A 159 -27.75 -5.18 17.86
C GLU A 159 -28.74 -6.35 17.80
N MET A 160 -29.33 -6.69 18.94
CA MET A 160 -30.35 -7.74 18.97
C MET A 160 -31.67 -7.21 18.40
N ASP A 161 -32.10 -7.77 17.27
CA ASP A 161 -33.39 -7.47 16.67
C ASP A 161 -34.55 -8.05 17.50
N LYS A 162 -35.61 -7.26 17.70
CA LYS A 162 -36.79 -7.64 18.52
C LYS A 162 -37.42 -8.98 18.09
N GLU A 163 -37.44 -9.26 16.79
CA GLU A 163 -37.97 -10.50 16.25
C GLU A 163 -37.19 -11.73 16.75
N LEU A 164 -35.85 -11.65 16.71
CA LEU A 164 -34.98 -12.72 17.21
C LEU A 164 -34.92 -12.75 18.73
N GLU A 165 -34.98 -11.60 19.40
CA GLU A 165 -35.07 -11.54 20.87
C GLU A 165 -36.28 -12.31 21.38
N VAL A 166 -37.47 -12.06 20.82
CA VAL A 166 -38.69 -12.78 21.16
C VAL A 166 -38.56 -14.28 20.84
N LEU A 167 -37.95 -14.62 19.70
CA LEU A 167 -37.71 -16.00 19.30
C LEU A 167 -36.83 -16.73 20.33
N PHE A 168 -35.67 -16.17 20.69
CA PHE A 168 -34.76 -16.78 21.66
C PHE A 168 -35.38 -16.86 23.05
N ASN A 169 -36.07 -15.81 23.52
CA ASN A 169 -36.67 -15.80 24.85
C ASN A 169 -37.79 -16.84 25.02
N LYS A 170 -38.61 -17.07 23.99
CA LYS A 170 -39.70 -18.06 24.05
C LYS A 170 -39.23 -19.51 23.93
N ASN A 171 -38.07 -19.73 23.32
CA ASN A 171 -37.60 -21.05 22.89
C ASN A 171 -36.29 -21.48 23.58
N LYS A 172 -35.91 -20.78 24.66
CA LYS A 172 -34.66 -21.00 25.38
C LYS A 172 -34.62 -22.40 26.02
N LEU A 173 -33.54 -23.13 25.78
CA LEU A 173 -33.23 -24.37 26.49
C LEU A 173 -32.44 -24.06 27.78
N PRO A 174 -32.46 -24.97 28.78
CA PRO A 174 -31.50 -24.94 29.87
C PRO A 174 -30.07 -24.88 29.33
N SER A 175 -29.17 -24.20 30.05
CA SER A 175 -27.78 -24.00 29.61
C SER A 175 -27.14 -25.34 29.24
N ASN A 176 -26.58 -25.41 28.02
CA ASN A 176 -25.82 -26.57 27.58
C ASN A 176 -24.33 -26.36 27.91
N ASN A 177 -23.72 -27.32 28.59
CA ASN A 177 -22.33 -27.20 29.05
C ASN A 177 -21.29 -27.35 27.91
N ILE A 178 -21.64 -27.11 26.64
CA ILE A 178 -20.74 -27.38 25.51
C ILE A 178 -19.51 -26.43 25.48
N MET A 179 -19.64 -25.25 26.10
CA MET A 179 -18.56 -24.27 26.22
C MET A 179 -17.62 -24.55 27.40
N ASN A 180 -18.02 -25.39 28.37
CA ASN A 180 -17.20 -25.70 29.54
C ASN A 180 -16.00 -26.60 29.20
N ALA A 181 -16.03 -27.26 28.05
CA ALA A 181 -14.92 -28.02 27.50
C ALA A 181 -14.01 -27.16 26.58
N LEU A 182 -13.97 -25.84 26.78
CA LEU A 182 -13.10 -24.91 26.06
C LEU A 182 -12.52 -23.84 27.01
N PRO A 183 -11.32 -23.30 26.73
CA PRO A 183 -10.58 -22.42 27.64
C PRO A 183 -11.05 -20.95 27.56
N ALA A 184 -12.35 -20.68 27.67
CA ALA A 184 -12.88 -19.31 27.55
C ALA A 184 -12.25 -18.33 28.56
N GLN A 185 -11.95 -18.80 29.77
CA GLN A 185 -11.33 -18.00 30.83
C GLN A 185 -9.87 -17.59 30.53
N ALA A 186 -9.20 -18.28 29.60
CA ALA A 186 -7.85 -17.95 29.16
C ALA A 186 -7.82 -16.78 28.16
N ILE A 187 -8.96 -16.52 27.50
CA ILE A 187 -9.05 -15.56 26.40
C ILE A 187 -9.45 -14.20 26.98
N PRO A 188 -8.60 -13.15 26.86
CA PRO A 188 -8.82 -11.88 27.55
C PRO A 188 -10.21 -11.26 27.36
N ILE A 189 -10.74 -11.31 26.12
CA ILE A 189 -12.04 -10.72 25.80
C ILE A 189 -13.24 -11.52 26.35
N LEU A 190 -13.05 -12.81 26.64
CA LEU A 190 -14.10 -13.68 27.15
C LEU A 190 -14.06 -13.84 28.68
N LYS A 191 -12.95 -13.48 29.33
CA LYS A 191 -12.70 -13.69 30.76
C LYS A 191 -13.86 -13.27 31.66
N ASN A 192 -14.53 -12.16 31.34
CA ASN A 192 -15.60 -11.59 32.14
C ASN A 192 -17.01 -11.87 31.59
N ILE A 193 -17.15 -12.78 30.62
CA ILE A 193 -18.44 -13.16 30.03
C ILE A 193 -18.88 -14.50 30.63
N PRO A 194 -19.96 -14.55 31.43
CA PRO A 194 -20.52 -15.81 31.92
C PRO A 194 -20.86 -16.76 30.77
N GLY A 195 -20.61 -18.05 30.93
CA GLY A 195 -20.81 -19.05 29.86
C GLY A 195 -22.24 -19.12 29.33
N ASP A 196 -23.23 -18.93 30.20
CA ASP A 196 -24.66 -18.88 29.86
C ASP A 196 -25.08 -17.60 29.10
N LYS A 197 -24.23 -16.57 29.12
CA LYS A 197 -24.37 -15.36 28.30
C LYS A 197 -23.55 -15.41 27.03
N LEU A 198 -22.44 -16.16 27.03
CA LEU A 198 -21.59 -16.39 25.88
C LEU A 198 -22.32 -17.25 24.84
N PHE A 199 -22.99 -18.32 25.28
CA PHE A 199 -23.73 -19.21 24.39
C PHE A 199 -25.16 -19.44 24.89
N LEU A 200 -26.12 -19.02 24.08
CA LEU A 200 -27.55 -19.19 24.34
C LEU A 200 -28.13 -20.19 23.36
N SER A 201 -28.72 -21.27 23.88
CA SER A 201 -29.31 -22.36 23.10
C SER A 201 -30.84 -22.35 23.16
N GLY A 202 -31.49 -22.79 22.08
CA GLY A 202 -32.94 -22.95 21.97
C GLY A 202 -33.38 -23.89 20.86
N THR A 203 -34.69 -24.11 20.73
CA THR A 203 -35.30 -24.90 19.64
C THR A 203 -36.45 -24.15 18.99
N PHE A 204 -36.51 -24.12 17.67
CA PHE A 204 -37.63 -23.50 16.96
C PHE A 204 -38.19 -24.47 15.92
N GLY A 205 -39.40 -24.99 16.18
CA GLY A 205 -39.96 -26.10 15.41
C GLY A 205 -39.07 -27.33 15.50
N LYS A 206 -38.65 -27.88 14.36
CA LYS A 206 -37.73 -29.02 14.28
C LYS A 206 -36.25 -28.64 14.39
N GLY A 207 -35.90 -27.37 14.20
CA GLY A 207 -34.52 -26.89 14.17
C GLY A 207 -34.03 -26.39 15.53
N ARG A 208 -32.70 -26.31 15.69
CA ARG A 208 -32.05 -25.68 16.84
C ARG A 208 -31.65 -24.26 16.52
N ILE A 209 -31.75 -23.37 17.51
CA ILE A 209 -31.28 -21.99 17.40
C ILE A 209 -30.21 -21.74 18.47
N ALA A 210 -29.17 -21.04 18.10
CA ALA A 210 -28.06 -20.70 18.97
C ALA A 210 -27.61 -19.26 18.75
N LEU A 211 -27.20 -18.61 19.84
CA LEU A 211 -26.57 -17.31 19.81
C LEU A 211 -25.22 -17.39 20.53
N LEU A 212 -24.14 -17.10 19.79
CA LEU A 212 -22.79 -16.94 20.33
C LEU A 212 -22.52 -15.44 20.46
N ASN A 213 -22.47 -14.92 21.69
CA ASN A 213 -22.41 -13.48 21.96
C ASN A 213 -21.17 -13.10 22.76
N TYR A 214 -20.27 -12.35 22.12
CA TYR A 214 -19.04 -11.85 22.74
C TYR A 214 -19.23 -10.51 23.47
N ASN A 215 -20.48 -10.03 23.57
CA ASN A 215 -20.84 -8.75 24.17
C ASN A 215 -20.13 -7.56 23.50
N GLN A 216 -19.79 -7.69 22.20
CA GLN A 216 -19.21 -6.60 21.42
C GLN A 216 -20.33 -5.82 20.71
N LYS A 217 -20.36 -4.51 20.95
CA LYS A 217 -21.31 -3.60 20.29
C LYS A 217 -20.76 -3.08 18.97
N ALA A 218 -21.69 -2.72 18.09
CA ALA A 218 -21.33 -2.06 16.85
C ALA A 218 -20.62 -0.72 17.09
N THR A 219 -19.61 -0.40 16.29
CA THR A 219 -18.97 0.92 16.27
C THR A 219 -18.99 1.54 14.88
N PRO A 220 -18.88 2.87 14.74
CA PRO A 220 -18.81 3.54 13.44
C PRO A 220 -17.62 3.09 12.57
N PHE A 221 -16.65 2.38 13.14
CA PHE A 221 -15.47 1.87 12.45
C PHE A 221 -15.58 0.39 12.08
N ASP A 222 -16.71 -0.27 12.38
CA ASP A 222 -16.91 -1.71 12.13
C ASP A 222 -16.78 -2.09 10.65
N ASP A 223 -17.03 -1.16 9.74
CA ASP A 223 -16.78 -1.31 8.30
C ASP A 223 -15.33 -1.65 7.95
N TYR A 224 -14.36 -1.36 8.84
CA TYR A 224 -12.94 -1.64 8.65
C TYR A 224 -12.46 -2.93 9.33
N TYR A 225 -13.30 -3.57 10.14
CA TYR A 225 -12.97 -4.82 10.82
C TYR A 225 -13.41 -6.01 9.98
N ARG A 226 -12.60 -7.07 9.99
CA ARG A 226 -12.73 -8.19 9.05
C ARG A 226 -13.19 -9.50 9.71
N HIS A 227 -13.83 -9.43 10.87
CA HIS A 227 -14.24 -10.61 11.65
C HIS A 227 -15.76 -10.79 11.65
N CYS A 228 -16.26 -11.95 11.21
CA CYS A 228 -17.69 -12.29 11.23
C CYS A 228 -18.07 -13.43 12.19
N LEU A 229 -17.11 -14.26 12.62
CA LEU A 229 -17.33 -15.42 13.50
C LEU A 229 -16.62 -15.28 14.85
N THR A 230 -15.56 -14.49 14.94
CA THR A 230 -14.80 -14.28 16.18
C THR A 230 -14.80 -12.81 16.62
N PRO A 231 -14.38 -12.49 17.86
CA PRO A 231 -14.27 -11.11 18.31
C PRO A 231 -13.31 -10.27 17.46
N ARG A 232 -13.51 -8.95 17.39
CA ARG A 232 -12.64 -8.05 16.60
C ARG A 232 -11.31 -7.67 17.27
N GLU A 233 -11.15 -7.91 18.56
CA GLU A 233 -10.02 -7.43 19.36
C GLU A 233 -9.69 -8.41 20.50
N GLY A 234 -8.61 -8.15 21.23
CA GLY A 234 -8.21 -8.96 22.39
C GLY A 234 -7.28 -10.13 22.06
N TYR A 235 -6.63 -10.09 20.88
CA TYR A 235 -5.63 -11.08 20.46
C TYR A 235 -4.21 -10.73 20.94
N GLY A 236 -3.85 -9.44 20.87
CA GLY A 236 -2.47 -9.00 21.06
C GLY A 236 -1.48 -9.80 20.20
N ASP A 237 -0.33 -10.11 20.78
CA ASP A 237 0.73 -10.90 20.13
C ASP A 237 0.49 -12.44 20.20
N ILE A 238 -0.71 -12.90 20.58
CA ILE A 238 -1.00 -14.32 20.84
C ILE A 238 -1.99 -14.88 19.82
N ASP A 239 -1.45 -15.42 18.73
CA ASP A 239 -2.24 -16.02 17.63
C ASP A 239 -3.08 -17.22 18.10
N LEU A 240 -2.64 -17.92 19.16
CA LEU A 240 -3.29 -19.12 19.68
C LEU A 240 -4.73 -18.86 20.18
N TYR A 241 -5.03 -17.66 20.67
CA TYR A 241 -6.39 -17.32 21.11
C TYR A 241 -7.40 -17.41 19.96
N TYR A 242 -6.98 -17.09 18.73
CA TYR A 242 -7.84 -17.19 17.55
C TYR A 242 -8.26 -18.63 17.26
N ASP A 243 -7.33 -19.59 17.39
CA ASP A 243 -7.64 -21.01 17.19
C ASP A 243 -8.68 -21.54 18.19
N TYR A 244 -8.61 -21.12 19.46
CA TYR A 244 -9.60 -21.50 20.48
C TYR A 244 -10.95 -20.82 20.29
N LEU A 245 -10.98 -19.57 19.81
CA LEU A 245 -12.22 -18.91 19.39
C LEU A 245 -12.88 -19.67 18.23
N MET A 246 -12.09 -20.11 17.24
CA MET A 246 -12.59 -20.95 16.16
C MET A 246 -13.08 -22.32 16.66
N ALA A 247 -12.44 -22.88 17.69
CA ALA A 247 -12.93 -24.11 18.35
C ALA A 247 -14.33 -23.89 18.97
N MET A 248 -14.58 -22.72 19.58
CA MET A 248 -15.91 -22.37 20.13
C MET A 248 -16.96 -22.28 19.03
N VAL A 249 -16.63 -21.61 17.92
CA VAL A 249 -17.52 -21.53 16.75
C VAL A 249 -17.80 -22.92 16.19
N ALA A 250 -16.78 -23.79 16.10
CA ALA A 250 -16.95 -25.17 15.62
C ALA A 250 -17.86 -26.01 16.53
N LYS A 251 -17.69 -25.94 17.86
CA LYS A 251 -18.61 -26.63 18.80
C LYS A 251 -20.03 -26.09 18.72
N ALA A 252 -20.19 -24.78 18.64
CA ALA A 252 -21.49 -24.15 18.44
C ALA A 252 -22.15 -24.62 17.14
N ALA A 253 -21.41 -24.70 16.04
CA ALA A 253 -21.90 -25.17 14.75
C ALA A 253 -22.36 -26.63 14.80
N ILE A 254 -21.54 -27.54 15.37
CA ILE A 254 -21.89 -28.96 15.54
C ILE A 254 -23.18 -29.12 16.33
N TRP A 255 -23.28 -28.45 17.49
CA TRP A 255 -24.47 -28.53 18.34
C TRP A 255 -25.70 -27.97 17.64
N THR A 256 -25.56 -26.83 16.95
CA THR A 256 -26.69 -26.17 16.28
C THR A 256 -27.18 -26.98 15.08
N ALA A 257 -26.28 -27.67 14.37
CA ALA A 257 -26.62 -28.57 13.27
C ALA A 257 -27.27 -29.89 13.73
N GLY A 258 -27.25 -30.21 15.04
CA GLY A 258 -27.73 -31.48 15.56
C GLY A 258 -26.87 -32.68 15.12
N LYS A 259 -25.56 -32.45 14.95
CA LYS A 259 -24.59 -33.44 14.44
C LYS A 259 -23.58 -33.84 15.51
N GLU A 260 -23.94 -33.75 16.79
CA GLU A 260 -23.10 -34.31 17.85
C GLU A 260 -22.96 -35.83 17.68
N SER A 261 -21.75 -36.34 17.83
CA SER A 261 -21.50 -37.78 17.77
C SER A 261 -21.94 -38.50 19.06
N CYS A 262 -21.68 -39.81 19.14
CA CYS A 262 -22.06 -40.62 20.30
C CYS A 262 -21.37 -40.18 21.61
N LEU A 263 -20.25 -39.46 21.53
CA LEU A 263 -19.47 -39.02 22.68
C LEU A 263 -19.35 -37.50 22.69
N THR A 264 -19.61 -36.90 23.85
CA THR A 264 -19.54 -35.45 24.05
C THR A 264 -18.70 -35.10 25.27
N ALA A 265 -17.69 -34.26 25.08
CA ALA A 265 -16.91 -33.64 26.14
C ALA A 265 -17.78 -32.71 26.99
N LYS A 266 -17.60 -32.76 28.31
CA LYS A 266 -18.36 -31.93 29.26
C LYS A 266 -17.49 -30.93 29.98
N GLU A 267 -16.35 -31.36 30.51
CA GLU A 267 -15.50 -30.52 31.35
C GLU A 267 -14.08 -31.07 31.39
N VAL A 268 -13.11 -30.18 31.57
CA VAL A 268 -11.70 -30.51 31.77
C VAL A 268 -11.22 -29.83 33.05
N ILE A 269 -10.83 -30.64 34.02
CA ILE A 269 -10.45 -30.19 35.37
C ILE A 269 -8.95 -30.46 35.56
N PRO A 270 -8.08 -29.46 35.34
CA PRO A 270 -6.68 -29.56 35.73
C PRO A 270 -6.56 -29.48 37.26
N SER A 271 -5.68 -30.31 37.83
CA SER A 271 -5.31 -30.31 39.25
C SER A 271 -3.78 -30.32 39.39
N ALA A 272 -3.26 -30.29 40.63
CA ALA A 272 -1.82 -30.24 40.88
C ALA A 272 -1.05 -31.48 40.38
N GLU A 273 -1.70 -32.65 40.27
CA GLU A 273 -1.04 -33.91 39.92
C GLU A 273 -1.49 -34.49 38.58
N LYS A 274 -2.72 -34.17 38.16
CA LYS A 274 -3.35 -34.77 36.98
C LYS A 274 -4.37 -33.83 36.33
N ILE A 275 -4.74 -34.16 35.11
CA ILE A 275 -5.78 -33.50 34.34
C ILE A 275 -6.88 -34.52 34.05
N ASP A 276 -8.09 -34.24 34.52
CA ASP A 276 -9.26 -35.09 34.34
C ASP A 276 -10.16 -34.53 33.23
N PHE A 277 -10.48 -35.36 32.25
CA PHE A 277 -11.40 -35.04 31.16
C PHE A 277 -12.69 -35.84 31.32
N SER A 278 -13.83 -35.16 31.42
CA SER A 278 -15.14 -35.78 31.57
C SER A 278 -15.91 -35.82 30.26
N PHE A 279 -16.51 -36.98 29.98
CA PHE A 279 -17.27 -37.25 28.78
C PHE A 279 -18.58 -37.94 29.10
N VAL A 280 -19.59 -37.74 28.25
CA VAL A 280 -20.80 -38.55 28.22
C VAL A 280 -20.84 -39.27 26.89
N ASN A 281 -21.00 -40.59 26.94
CA ASN A 281 -21.01 -41.45 25.76
C ASN A 281 -22.33 -42.24 25.68
N SER A 282 -22.95 -42.28 24.52
CA SER A 282 -24.18 -43.03 24.25
C SER A 282 -23.93 -44.40 23.62
N SER A 283 -22.69 -44.71 23.21
CA SER A 283 -22.35 -46.00 22.61
C SER A 283 -20.94 -46.46 23.01
N PRO A 284 -20.79 -47.55 23.78
CA PRO A 284 -19.49 -47.99 24.27
C PRO A 284 -18.57 -48.42 23.11
N GLY A 285 -17.26 -48.24 23.29
CA GLY A 285 -16.29 -48.62 22.26
C GLY A 285 -14.85 -48.29 22.61
N ILE A 286 -13.93 -48.70 21.74
CA ILE A 286 -12.52 -48.35 21.81
C ILE A 286 -12.27 -47.15 20.91
N PHE A 287 -11.68 -46.10 21.48
CA PHE A 287 -11.41 -44.84 20.80
C PHE A 287 -9.93 -44.49 20.90
N ASP A 288 -9.39 -43.89 19.83
CA ASP A 288 -8.07 -43.27 19.85
C ASP A 288 -8.16 -41.93 20.60
N PHE A 289 -7.09 -41.54 21.27
CA PHE A 289 -6.95 -40.22 21.86
C PHE A 289 -5.63 -39.56 21.44
N ASN A 290 -5.65 -38.23 21.40
CA ASN A 290 -4.46 -37.40 21.27
C ASN A 290 -4.53 -36.32 22.36
N PHE A 291 -3.67 -36.41 23.35
CA PHE A 291 -3.51 -35.47 24.45
C PHE A 291 -2.34 -34.54 24.15
N VAL A 292 -2.53 -33.24 24.26
CA VAL A 292 -1.49 -32.22 23.99
C VAL A 292 -1.51 -31.15 25.06
N ILE A 293 -0.32 -30.76 25.54
CA ILE A 293 -0.10 -29.52 26.29
C ILE A 293 0.78 -28.61 25.45
N ARG A 294 0.41 -27.34 25.35
CA ARG A 294 1.14 -26.32 24.59
C ARG A 294 1.22 -24.99 25.35
N ASP A 295 2.23 -24.21 25.02
CA ASP A 295 2.38 -22.85 25.54
C ASP A 295 1.59 -21.81 24.72
N LEU A 296 1.57 -20.56 25.18
CA LEU A 296 0.95 -19.41 24.50
C LEU A 296 1.51 -19.13 23.09
N ARG A 297 2.69 -19.64 22.76
CA ARG A 297 3.32 -19.49 21.43
C ARG A 297 3.03 -20.68 20.53
N ASN A 298 2.10 -21.56 20.94
CA ASN A 298 1.71 -22.77 20.24
C ASN A 298 2.84 -23.81 20.11
N ASN A 299 3.86 -23.76 20.97
CA ASN A 299 4.87 -24.82 21.05
C ASN A 299 4.28 -25.99 21.86
N ILE A 300 4.38 -27.20 21.31
CA ILE A 300 3.95 -28.42 22.00
C ILE A 300 5.00 -28.79 23.05
N GLU A 301 4.57 -28.89 24.31
CA GLU A 301 5.43 -29.24 25.46
C GLU A 301 5.26 -30.70 25.86
N GLN A 302 4.04 -31.24 25.69
CA GLN A 302 3.74 -32.65 25.92
C GLN A 302 2.76 -33.15 24.87
N GLN A 303 2.97 -34.36 24.37
CA GLN A 303 2.00 -35.06 23.52
C GLN A 303 1.95 -36.55 23.85
N GLN A 304 0.74 -37.08 24.01
CA GLN A 304 0.50 -38.51 24.21
C GLN A 304 -0.63 -38.98 23.31
N LYS A 305 -0.42 -40.10 22.62
CA LYS A 305 -1.44 -40.77 21.81
C LYS A 305 -1.68 -42.18 22.32
N GLY A 306 -2.89 -42.70 22.15
CA GLY A 306 -3.18 -44.09 22.51
C GLY A 306 -4.64 -44.45 22.32
N LYS A 307 -5.03 -45.61 22.83
CA LYS A 307 -6.42 -46.10 22.80
C LYS A 307 -7.00 -46.22 24.21
N ARG A 308 -8.29 -45.96 24.34
CA ARG A 308 -9.06 -46.14 25.58
C ARG A 308 -10.42 -46.75 25.26
N GLU A 309 -10.84 -47.69 26.09
CA GLU A 309 -12.22 -48.13 26.14
C GLU A 309 -13.05 -47.06 26.86
N ILE A 310 -14.16 -46.64 26.26
CA ILE A 310 -15.08 -45.67 26.84
C ILE A 310 -16.43 -46.36 26.97
N LYS A 311 -16.95 -46.42 28.20
CA LYS A 311 -18.21 -47.09 28.54
C LYS A 311 -19.41 -46.22 28.16
N GLU A 312 -20.60 -46.80 28.16
CA GLU A 312 -21.84 -46.02 28.09
C GLU A 312 -22.01 -45.15 29.36
N GLY A 313 -22.58 -43.96 29.21
CA GLY A 313 -22.78 -43.01 30.30
C GLY A 313 -21.58 -42.10 30.56
N LYS A 314 -21.38 -41.71 31.83
CA LYS A 314 -20.32 -40.79 32.25
C LYS A 314 -18.97 -41.50 32.32
N ASN A 315 -17.93 -40.89 31.74
CA ASN A 315 -16.57 -41.40 31.75
C ASN A 315 -15.59 -40.29 32.15
N ILE A 316 -14.47 -40.68 32.77
CA ILE A 316 -13.36 -39.78 33.11
C ILE A 316 -12.06 -40.39 32.58
N LEU A 317 -11.29 -39.59 31.83
CA LEU A 317 -9.93 -39.93 31.41
C LEU A 317 -8.94 -39.03 32.15
N SER A 318 -7.98 -39.64 32.84
CA SER A 318 -6.97 -38.92 33.63
C SER A 318 -5.59 -39.00 32.99
N PHE A 319 -4.89 -37.87 32.91
CA PHE A 319 -3.51 -37.76 32.42
C PHE A 319 -2.63 -37.13 33.51
N PRO A 320 -1.42 -37.65 33.77
CA PRO A 320 -0.52 -37.04 34.73
C PRO A 320 -0.08 -35.66 34.23
N LEU A 321 0.05 -34.69 35.14
CA LEU A 321 0.59 -33.37 34.82
C LEU A 321 2.12 -33.46 34.74
N PRO A 322 2.75 -33.21 33.57
CA PRO A 322 4.21 -33.20 33.47
C PRO A 322 4.79 -31.95 34.15
N ALA A 323 6.11 -31.93 34.33
CA ALA A 323 6.80 -30.70 34.71
C ALA A 323 6.69 -29.68 33.56
N LEU A 324 6.08 -28.54 33.83
CA LEU A 324 5.87 -27.45 32.88
C LEU A 324 6.62 -26.20 33.33
N LYS A 325 6.94 -25.32 32.37
CA LYS A 325 7.55 -24.01 32.66
C LYS A 325 6.54 -23.05 33.30
N ASP A 326 7.01 -21.91 33.77
CA ASP A 326 6.20 -20.80 34.26
C ASP A 326 5.32 -20.21 33.14
N GLY A 327 4.04 -19.94 33.43
CA GLY A 327 3.11 -19.24 32.55
C GLY A 327 1.83 -20.02 32.22
N ALA A 328 1.10 -19.55 31.21
CA ALA A 328 -0.16 -20.16 30.77
C ALA A 328 0.08 -21.34 29.81
N HIS A 329 -0.58 -22.46 30.09
CA HIS A 329 -0.55 -23.68 29.29
C HIS A 329 -1.94 -24.07 28.85
N PHE A 330 -2.09 -24.35 27.57
CA PHE A 330 -3.31 -24.87 27.00
C PHE A 330 -3.24 -26.38 26.89
N ILE A 331 -4.35 -27.01 27.24
CA ILE A 331 -4.45 -28.45 27.38
C ILE A 331 -5.58 -28.91 26.48
N ASP A 332 -5.28 -29.83 25.57
CA ASP A 332 -6.23 -30.33 24.59
C ASP A 332 -6.30 -31.87 24.64
N LEU A 333 -7.49 -32.42 24.46
CA LEU A 333 -7.72 -33.84 24.24
C LEU A 333 -8.66 -34.03 23.06
N TRP A 334 -8.18 -34.67 22.01
CA TRP A 334 -9.03 -35.17 20.92
C TRP A 334 -9.41 -36.62 21.16
N ILE A 335 -10.66 -36.95 20.91
CA ILE A 335 -11.15 -38.33 20.82
C ILE A 335 -11.41 -38.65 19.35
N ILE A 336 -10.82 -39.74 18.88
CA ILE A 336 -10.71 -40.07 17.46
C ILE A 336 -11.24 -41.50 17.23
N LYS A 337 -11.97 -41.69 16.13
CA LYS A 337 -12.38 -43.01 15.63
C LYS A 337 -12.18 -43.06 14.12
N ASP A 338 -11.51 -44.12 13.65
CA ASP A 338 -11.20 -44.33 12.23
C ASP A 338 -10.50 -43.12 11.60
N GLY A 339 -9.58 -42.49 12.35
CA GLY A 339 -8.83 -41.31 11.91
C GLY A 339 -9.64 -40.01 11.86
N LYS A 340 -10.90 -40.00 12.30
CA LYS A 340 -11.79 -38.82 12.35
C LYS A 340 -12.04 -38.39 13.79
N THR A 341 -12.08 -37.08 14.02
CA THR A 341 -12.38 -36.56 15.36
C THR A 341 -13.86 -36.73 15.66
N ILE A 342 -14.16 -37.32 16.82
CA ILE A 342 -15.52 -37.45 17.37
C ILE A 342 -15.88 -36.22 18.18
N ASP A 343 -15.01 -35.83 19.11
CA ASP A 343 -15.13 -34.61 19.87
C ASP A 343 -13.75 -34.25 20.45
N TRP A 344 -13.63 -33.03 20.97
CA TRP A 344 -12.44 -32.57 21.67
C TRP A 344 -12.82 -31.82 22.94
N ALA A 345 -11.86 -31.69 23.85
CA ALA A 345 -12.01 -30.96 25.08
C ALA A 345 -10.73 -30.18 25.34
N SER A 346 -10.87 -28.92 25.72
CA SER A 346 -9.74 -28.04 25.98
C SER A 346 -9.92 -27.27 27.28
N SER A 347 -8.81 -27.02 27.96
CA SER A 347 -8.71 -26.17 29.15
C SER A 347 -7.43 -25.36 29.11
N TYR A 348 -7.24 -24.53 30.13
CA TYR A 348 -5.96 -23.91 30.38
C TYR A 348 -5.62 -23.99 31.87
N MET A 349 -4.34 -23.85 32.17
CA MET A 349 -3.86 -23.64 33.53
C MET A 349 -2.69 -22.68 33.56
N GLU A 350 -2.54 -21.97 34.67
CA GLU A 350 -1.37 -21.13 34.93
C GLU A 350 -0.41 -21.89 35.84
N ILE A 351 0.81 -22.13 35.38
CA ILE A 351 1.88 -22.74 36.17
C ILE A 351 2.71 -21.62 36.79
N ASN A 352 2.83 -21.63 38.11
CA ASN A 352 3.72 -20.74 38.84
C ASN A 352 4.97 -21.51 39.25
N ALA A 353 6.05 -21.36 38.49
CA ALA A 353 7.29 -22.08 38.80
C ALA A 353 7.91 -21.57 40.10
N VAL A 354 8.52 -22.47 40.88
CA VAL A 354 9.18 -22.15 42.17
C VAL A 354 10.33 -21.15 42.00
N ASN A 355 10.95 -21.12 40.82
CA ASN A 355 11.92 -20.12 40.42
C ASN A 355 11.66 -19.71 38.96
N LYS A 356 11.61 -18.40 38.69
CA LYS A 356 11.18 -17.84 37.40
C LYS A 356 11.90 -16.55 37.04
N ILE A 357 11.84 -16.19 35.77
CA ILE A 357 12.31 -14.91 35.25
C ILE A 357 11.25 -13.84 35.54
N VAL A 358 11.53 -12.94 36.48
CA VAL A 358 10.59 -11.84 36.82
C VAL A 358 10.74 -10.66 35.86
N ALA A 359 11.96 -10.38 35.39
CA ALA A 359 12.20 -9.27 34.48
C ALA A 359 13.28 -9.63 33.44
N LEU A 360 13.07 -9.16 32.23
CA LEU A 360 14.07 -9.05 31.18
C LEU A 360 13.92 -7.63 30.67
N THR A 361 14.89 -6.77 30.96
CA THR A 361 14.82 -5.34 30.65
C THR A 361 15.95 -4.95 29.73
N LEU A 362 15.65 -4.02 28.83
CA LEU A 362 16.61 -3.38 27.95
C LEU A 362 16.77 -1.93 28.38
N ASN A 363 17.96 -1.36 28.21
CA ASN A 363 18.21 0.03 28.61
C ASN A 363 17.58 1.06 27.66
N LYS A 364 17.17 0.63 26.46
CA LYS A 364 16.43 1.39 25.46
C LYS A 364 15.30 0.54 24.88
N ASP A 365 14.31 1.22 24.33
CA ASP A 365 13.20 0.62 23.58
C ASP A 365 13.53 0.34 22.10
N HIS A 366 14.60 0.94 21.57
CA HIS A 366 15.12 0.74 20.21
C HIS A 366 16.64 0.97 20.15
N TYR A 367 17.29 0.50 19.09
CA TYR A 367 18.73 0.63 18.86
C TYR A 367 19.04 0.90 17.40
N GLU A 368 20.19 1.50 17.10
CA GLU A 368 20.72 1.62 15.72
C GLU A 368 21.65 0.43 15.39
N ALA A 369 21.91 0.16 14.09
CA ALA A 369 22.62 -1.03 13.62
C ALA A 369 24.01 -1.24 14.26
N ASP A 370 24.75 -0.16 14.55
CA ASP A 370 26.10 -0.26 15.15
C ASP A 370 26.11 -0.11 16.68
N GLU A 371 24.95 0.04 17.30
CA GLU A 371 24.88 0.19 18.75
C GLU A 371 25.15 -1.12 19.50
N THR A 372 25.53 -0.94 20.77
CA THR A 372 25.62 -2.05 21.73
C THR A 372 24.35 -2.10 22.53
N LEU A 373 23.60 -3.20 22.37
CA LEU A 373 22.47 -3.50 23.22
C LEU A 373 22.94 -3.85 24.62
N ARG A 374 22.27 -3.29 25.63
CA ARG A 374 22.51 -3.60 27.05
C ARG A 374 21.18 -3.95 27.72
N GLY A 375 21.22 -4.96 28.57
CA GLY A 375 20.05 -5.37 29.32
C GLY A 375 20.41 -6.13 30.58
N GLU A 376 19.39 -6.40 31.37
CA GLU A 376 19.50 -7.17 32.60
C GLU A 376 18.36 -8.20 32.67
N LEU A 377 18.72 -9.41 33.09
CA LEU A 377 17.79 -10.45 33.46
C LEU A 377 17.70 -10.52 34.98
N THR A 378 16.49 -10.58 35.52
CA THR A 378 16.23 -10.73 36.95
C THR A 378 15.39 -11.97 37.21
N LEU A 379 15.88 -12.82 38.13
CA LEU A 379 15.17 -13.99 38.63
C LEU A 379 14.49 -13.68 39.97
N GLU A 380 13.40 -14.39 40.25
CA GLU A 380 12.71 -14.28 41.54
C GLU A 380 13.64 -14.70 42.71
N LYS A 381 14.35 -15.82 42.52
CA LYS A 381 15.30 -16.37 43.48
C LYS A 381 16.62 -16.72 42.80
N ALA A 382 17.69 -16.65 43.58
CA ALA A 382 18.99 -17.16 43.17
C ALA A 382 18.88 -18.64 42.80
N VAL A 383 19.49 -19.05 41.69
CA VAL A 383 19.48 -20.45 41.25
C VAL A 383 20.74 -21.13 41.77
N SER A 384 20.63 -22.10 42.68
CA SER A 384 21.78 -22.90 43.15
C SER A 384 22.23 -23.95 42.14
N SER A 385 21.33 -24.39 41.25
CA SER A 385 21.55 -25.40 40.22
C SER A 385 20.64 -25.11 39.00
N GLY A 386 21.22 -24.82 37.84
CA GLY A 386 20.49 -24.49 36.61
C GLY A 386 21.32 -23.65 35.63
N LYS A 387 20.90 -23.60 34.37
CA LYS A 387 21.56 -22.86 33.28
C LYS A 387 20.64 -21.76 32.77
N ILE A 388 21.17 -20.54 32.63
CA ILE A 388 20.46 -19.44 32.01
C ILE A 388 21.04 -19.25 30.61
N ARG A 389 20.17 -19.15 29.60
CA ARG A 389 20.56 -18.83 28.23
C ARG A 389 19.81 -17.58 27.77
N ILE A 390 20.55 -16.59 27.32
CA ILE A 390 20.01 -15.35 26.76
C ILE A 390 20.37 -15.34 25.27
N GLU A 391 19.37 -15.46 24.41
CA GLU A 391 19.50 -15.50 22.96
C GLU A 391 19.12 -14.14 22.36
N PHE A 392 19.97 -13.64 21.46
CA PHE A 392 19.69 -12.47 20.65
C PHE A 392 19.27 -12.94 19.25
N LYS A 393 18.05 -12.58 18.83
CA LYS A 393 17.40 -13.10 17.63
C LYS A 393 16.90 -12.01 16.70
N ASP A 394 16.82 -12.32 15.41
CA ASP A 394 16.08 -11.51 14.44
C ASP A 394 14.65 -12.04 14.21
N ASN A 395 13.90 -11.33 13.34
CA ASN A 395 12.53 -11.67 13.00
C ASN A 395 12.40 -12.89 12.05
N PHE A 396 13.51 -13.46 11.59
CA PHE A 396 13.58 -14.72 10.85
C PHE A 396 13.90 -15.91 11.76
N ASN A 397 13.84 -15.72 13.08
CA ASN A 397 14.22 -16.70 14.10
C ASN A 397 15.70 -17.13 14.07
N ARG A 398 16.58 -16.34 13.46
CA ARG A 398 18.02 -16.56 13.49
C ARG A 398 18.56 -16.16 14.86
N ILE A 399 19.31 -17.03 15.51
CA ILE A 399 20.08 -16.69 16.71
C ILE A 399 21.33 -15.96 16.23
N ILE A 400 21.35 -14.64 16.38
CA ILE A 400 22.47 -13.77 16.01
C ILE A 400 23.64 -13.97 16.96
N ASP A 401 23.35 -14.05 18.27
CA ASP A 401 24.33 -14.26 19.34
C ASP A 401 23.61 -14.85 20.57
N PHE A 402 24.36 -15.40 21.53
CA PHE A 402 23.81 -15.83 22.81
C PHE A 402 24.82 -15.77 23.95
N LYS A 403 24.33 -15.64 25.17
CA LYS A 403 25.13 -15.74 26.41
C LYS A 403 24.55 -16.81 27.31
N GLU A 404 25.44 -17.49 28.03
CA GLU A 404 25.07 -18.49 29.02
C GLU A 404 25.63 -18.09 30.38
N PHE A 405 24.83 -18.29 31.42
CA PHE A 405 25.21 -17.99 32.79
C PHE A 405 24.92 -19.20 33.68
N THR A 406 25.79 -19.38 34.66
CA THR A 406 25.67 -20.35 35.75
C THR A 406 26.01 -19.64 37.06
N GLY A 407 25.27 -19.90 38.14
CA GLY A 407 25.59 -19.39 39.48
C GLY A 407 24.39 -18.85 40.26
N THR A 408 24.65 -18.48 41.50
CA THR A 408 23.65 -18.11 42.53
C THR A 408 23.24 -16.64 42.51
N ASN A 409 23.54 -15.89 41.46
CA ASN A 409 23.12 -14.50 41.36
C ASN A 409 21.62 -14.42 41.06
N LYS A 410 20.97 -13.33 41.51
CA LYS A 410 19.59 -13.03 41.13
C LYS A 410 19.50 -12.23 39.83
N THR A 411 20.53 -11.44 39.53
CA THR A 411 20.57 -10.56 38.36
C THR A 411 21.76 -10.92 37.46
N PHE A 412 21.54 -10.83 36.15
CA PHE A 412 22.51 -11.17 35.13
C PHE A 412 22.53 -10.07 34.06
N PRO A 413 23.50 -9.14 34.10
CA PRO A 413 23.66 -8.15 33.06
C PRO A 413 24.19 -8.82 31.79
N PHE A 414 23.72 -8.35 30.64
CA PHE A 414 24.18 -8.84 29.34
C PHE A 414 24.32 -7.71 28.33
N THR A 415 25.07 -8.00 27.28
CA THR A 415 25.34 -7.06 26.19
C THR A 415 25.48 -7.82 24.88
N PHE A 416 24.96 -7.25 23.80
CA PHE A 416 25.13 -7.77 22.43
C PHE A 416 25.53 -6.63 21.49
N LYS A 417 26.25 -6.95 20.41
CA LYS A 417 26.47 -6.03 19.29
C LYS A 417 25.38 -6.26 18.26
N ILE A 418 24.69 -5.20 17.84
CA ILE A 418 23.62 -5.32 16.84
C ILE A 418 24.19 -5.72 15.47
N GLY A 419 25.24 -5.04 15.01
CA GLY A 419 25.96 -5.38 13.78
C GLY A 419 25.15 -5.07 12.51
N HIS A 420 24.86 -6.10 11.71
CA HIS A 420 24.17 -5.95 10.42
C HIS A 420 22.79 -6.60 10.47
N PRO A 421 21.77 -5.91 11.03
CA PRO A 421 20.43 -6.47 11.17
C PRO A 421 19.81 -6.73 9.80
N LEU A 422 19.18 -7.89 9.61
CA LEU A 422 18.48 -8.25 8.37
C LEU A 422 16.97 -7.95 8.43
N SER A 423 16.44 -7.63 9.61
CA SER A 423 15.03 -7.27 9.85
C SER A 423 14.94 -5.97 10.64
N ILE A 424 13.76 -5.33 10.60
CA ILE A 424 13.47 -4.14 11.42
C ILE A 424 13.27 -4.53 12.88
N LEU A 425 12.59 -5.65 13.14
CA LEU A 425 12.34 -6.12 14.50
C LEU A 425 13.38 -7.17 14.92
N LEU A 426 13.95 -7.01 16.10
CA LEU A 426 14.83 -8.00 16.72
C LEU A 426 14.29 -8.32 18.12
N SER A 427 14.81 -9.37 18.76
CA SER A 427 14.38 -9.77 20.09
C SER A 427 15.51 -10.35 20.94
N VAL A 428 15.38 -10.21 22.25
CA VAL A 428 16.16 -10.97 23.23
C VAL A 428 15.22 -11.95 23.92
N LYS A 429 15.57 -13.24 23.91
CA LYS A 429 14.86 -14.31 24.61
C LYS A 429 15.75 -14.84 25.73
N ALA A 430 15.30 -14.75 26.97
CA ALA A 430 15.94 -15.41 28.10
C ALA A 430 15.20 -16.71 28.44
N VAL A 431 15.96 -17.76 28.73
CA VAL A 431 15.47 -19.10 29.10
C VAL A 431 16.21 -19.56 30.34
N LEU A 432 15.47 -19.92 31.38
CA LEU A 432 15.97 -20.58 32.59
C LEU A 432 15.72 -22.09 32.46
N ILE A 433 16.78 -22.89 32.61
CA ILE A 433 16.79 -24.34 32.36
C ILE A 433 17.25 -25.06 33.63
N SER A 434 16.50 -26.08 34.05
CA SER A 434 16.88 -27.06 35.09
C SER A 434 17.26 -28.41 34.47
N GLU A 435 17.60 -29.39 35.29
CA GLU A 435 17.81 -30.78 34.86
C GLU A 435 16.56 -31.41 34.21
N THR A 436 15.37 -30.93 34.58
CA THR A 436 14.08 -31.45 34.08
C THR A 436 13.56 -30.72 32.85
N GLY A 437 14.23 -29.66 32.40
CA GLY A 437 13.85 -28.89 31.20
C GLY A 437 13.77 -27.38 31.42
N ILE A 438 12.99 -26.69 30.58
CA ILE A 438 12.79 -25.24 30.68
C ILE A 438 11.89 -24.95 31.88
N MET A 439 12.33 -24.07 32.77
CA MET A 439 11.56 -23.62 33.94
C MET A 439 10.81 -22.32 33.70
N SER A 440 11.39 -21.39 32.93
CA SER A 440 10.80 -20.07 32.68
C SER A 440 11.47 -19.45 31.47
N GLU A 441 10.72 -18.70 30.68
CA GLU A 441 11.27 -17.93 29.55
C GLU A 441 10.60 -16.56 29.44
N LYS A 442 11.33 -15.59 28.92
CA LYS A 442 10.82 -14.24 28.67
C LYS A 442 11.45 -13.68 27.41
N THR A 443 10.65 -13.00 26.59
CA THR A 443 11.12 -12.38 25.34
C THR A 443 10.77 -10.89 25.35
N VAL A 444 11.72 -10.07 24.91
CA VAL A 444 11.50 -8.64 24.64
C VAL A 444 11.92 -8.36 23.20
N SER A 445 11.01 -7.78 22.42
CA SER A 445 11.28 -7.34 21.05
C SER A 445 11.51 -5.82 21.02
N PHE A 446 12.35 -5.37 20.10
CA PHE A 446 12.68 -3.97 19.91
C PHE A 446 13.04 -3.72 18.44
N PRO A 447 12.74 -2.53 17.89
CA PRO A 447 13.09 -2.19 16.53
C PRO A 447 14.55 -1.72 16.41
N VAL A 448 15.11 -1.99 15.23
CA VAL A 448 16.35 -1.44 14.70
C VAL A 448 16.02 -0.82 13.34
N PRO A 449 15.92 0.52 13.23
CA PRO A 449 15.37 1.19 12.06
C PRO A 449 16.29 1.01 10.84
N GLN A 450 15.70 0.60 9.71
CA GLN A 450 16.42 0.52 8.43
C GLN A 450 16.26 1.83 7.66
N ARG A 451 17.19 2.76 7.87
CA ARG A 451 17.12 4.10 7.28
C ARG A 451 17.39 4.08 5.77
N GLY A 452 16.53 4.77 5.01
CA GLY A 452 16.71 5.05 3.59
C GLY A 452 15.92 4.14 2.63
N ASN A 453 15.93 4.53 1.35
CA ASN A 453 15.42 3.71 0.25
C ASN A 453 16.44 3.72 -0.89
N GLY A 454 17.12 2.60 -1.08
CA GLY A 454 18.18 2.43 -2.10
C GLY A 454 17.78 1.48 -3.24
N ASP A 455 16.50 1.16 -3.34
CA ASP A 455 15.92 0.29 -4.37
C ASP A 455 14.47 0.74 -4.65
N PHE A 456 13.81 0.07 -5.60
CA PHE A 456 12.42 0.35 -5.94
C PHE A 456 11.47 -0.25 -4.89
N SER A 457 10.52 0.57 -4.41
CA SER A 457 9.53 0.16 -3.41
C SER A 457 8.15 -0.09 -4.00
N PHE A 458 7.48 -1.14 -3.54
CA PHE A 458 6.06 -1.35 -3.81
C PHE A 458 5.24 -1.04 -2.56
N VAL A 459 4.44 0.03 -2.65
CA VAL A 459 3.65 0.56 -1.55
C VAL A 459 2.21 0.05 -1.65
N MET A 460 1.64 -0.43 -0.54
CA MET A 460 0.24 -0.84 -0.46
C MET A 460 -0.56 0.13 0.43
N TRP A 461 -1.74 0.55 -0.04
CA TRP A 461 -2.70 1.30 0.77
C TRP A 461 -3.34 0.39 1.83
N SER A 462 -3.18 0.72 3.12
CA SER A 462 -3.55 -0.17 4.21
C SER A 462 -3.99 0.57 5.48
N ALA A 463 -4.78 -0.13 6.30
CA ALA A 463 -5.32 0.35 7.58
C ALA A 463 -5.58 -0.88 8.45
N GLU A 464 -4.53 -1.66 8.67
CA GLU A 464 -4.58 -2.84 9.52
C GLU A 464 -4.79 -2.48 11.00
N ASN A 465 -5.41 -3.40 11.74
CA ASN A 465 -5.68 -3.26 13.17
C ASN A 465 -4.94 -4.35 13.98
N ASP A 466 -5.09 -4.32 15.31
CA ASP A 466 -4.60 -5.39 16.18
C ASP A 466 -5.52 -6.64 16.13
N GLU A 467 -5.53 -7.31 14.98
CA GLU A 467 -6.37 -8.48 14.72
C GLU A 467 -5.62 -9.58 13.94
N GLN A 468 -6.02 -10.85 14.12
CA GLN A 468 -5.32 -11.98 13.50
C GLN A 468 -5.36 -11.93 11.96
N LEU A 469 -6.49 -11.50 11.40
CA LEU A 469 -6.65 -11.41 9.94
C LEU A 469 -5.75 -10.33 9.33
N SER A 470 -5.54 -9.22 10.05
CA SER A 470 -4.59 -8.17 9.66
C SER A 470 -3.16 -8.72 9.54
N LYS A 471 -2.72 -9.61 10.45
CA LYS A 471 -1.41 -10.29 10.34
C LYS A 471 -1.32 -11.17 9.08
N LEU A 472 -2.38 -11.91 8.76
CA LEU A 472 -2.43 -12.72 7.53
C LEU A 472 -2.36 -11.86 6.27
N ILE A 473 -3.04 -10.71 6.27
CA ILE A 473 -3.05 -9.75 5.17
C ILE A 473 -1.67 -9.14 4.96
N LEU A 474 -0.99 -8.71 6.03
CA LEU A 474 0.38 -8.19 5.94
C LEU A 474 1.34 -9.24 5.36
N ASN A 475 1.22 -10.51 5.76
CA ASN A 475 2.01 -11.59 5.20
C ASN A 475 1.67 -11.85 3.72
N ALA A 476 0.40 -11.75 3.34
CA ALA A 476 -0.03 -11.86 1.94
C ALA A 476 0.54 -10.72 1.08
N TYR A 477 0.59 -9.49 1.60
CA TYR A 477 1.25 -8.36 0.94
C TYR A 477 2.73 -8.67 0.72
N GLN A 478 3.46 -9.04 1.78
CA GLN A 478 4.89 -9.33 1.71
C GLN A 478 5.21 -10.44 0.69
N SER A 479 4.43 -11.52 0.71
CA SER A 479 4.63 -12.69 -0.17
C SER A 479 4.44 -12.35 -1.66
N ASN A 480 3.67 -11.29 -1.95
CA ASN A 480 3.43 -10.78 -3.29
C ASN A 480 4.32 -9.58 -3.66
N GLY A 481 5.41 -9.35 -2.91
CA GLY A 481 6.47 -8.40 -3.29
C GLY A 481 6.26 -6.97 -2.79
N VAL A 482 5.17 -6.69 -2.08
CA VAL A 482 4.99 -5.45 -1.31
C VAL A 482 6.07 -5.40 -0.24
N ASP A 483 6.75 -4.26 -0.13
CA ASP A 483 7.78 -4.04 0.91
C ASP A 483 7.44 -2.88 1.85
N THR A 484 6.43 -2.08 1.50
CA THR A 484 6.07 -0.88 2.23
C THR A 484 4.54 -0.77 2.33
N VAL A 485 4.03 -0.40 3.51
CA VAL A 485 2.61 -0.10 3.72
C VAL A 485 2.43 1.38 4.05
N LEU A 486 1.46 2.02 3.39
CA LEU A 486 0.94 3.31 3.81
C LEU A 486 -0.14 3.06 4.85
N ASP A 487 0.14 3.43 6.09
CA ASP A 487 -0.67 3.13 7.26
C ASP A 487 -1.56 4.33 7.64
N LEU A 488 -2.89 4.15 7.50
CA LEU A 488 -3.89 5.14 7.89
C LEU A 488 -4.27 5.09 9.38
N SER A 489 -3.74 4.15 10.16
CA SER A 489 -3.99 4.03 11.60
C SER A 489 -3.34 5.17 12.40
N ALA A 490 -2.31 5.79 11.81
CA ALA A 490 -1.55 6.91 12.36
C ALA A 490 -2.30 8.25 12.38
N LEU A 491 -3.51 8.34 11.80
CA LEU A 491 -4.32 9.55 11.81
C LEU A 491 -4.76 9.93 13.24
N PRO A 492 -4.84 11.24 13.56
CA PRO A 492 -5.26 11.70 14.89
C PRO A 492 -6.68 11.25 15.23
N LYS A 493 -6.96 11.07 16.53
CA LYS A 493 -8.29 10.73 17.09
C LYS A 493 -8.92 9.40 16.62
N ARG A 494 -8.28 8.65 15.71
CA ARG A 494 -8.74 7.32 15.27
C ARG A 494 -8.46 6.22 16.28
N LEU A 495 -7.25 6.21 16.86
CA LEU A 495 -6.75 5.16 17.75
C LEU A 495 -5.93 5.75 18.90
N THR A 496 -5.71 4.96 19.95
CA THR A 496 -4.79 5.33 21.04
C THR A 496 -3.33 5.18 20.60
N ASN A 497 -2.40 5.80 21.33
CA ASN A 497 -0.97 5.60 21.06
C ASN A 497 -0.52 4.15 21.30
N ASN A 498 -1.22 3.40 22.15
CA ASN A 498 -0.91 2.00 22.38
C ASN A 498 -1.26 1.15 21.14
N ASP A 499 -2.45 1.34 20.58
CA ASP A 499 -2.89 0.61 19.37
C ASP A 499 -1.95 0.90 18.20
N ARG A 500 -1.55 2.17 18.01
CA ARG A 500 -0.57 2.57 16.98
C ARG A 500 0.76 1.85 17.12
N ARG A 501 1.27 1.69 18.35
CA ARG A 501 2.51 0.95 18.62
C ARG A 501 2.37 -0.52 18.27
N ILE A 502 1.23 -1.13 18.61
CA ILE A 502 0.94 -2.52 18.28
C ILE A 502 0.86 -2.72 16.77
N ILE A 503 0.15 -1.85 16.04
CA ILE A 503 0.02 -1.90 14.58
C ILE A 503 1.39 -1.72 13.90
N ALA A 504 2.18 -0.72 14.32
CA ALA A 504 3.54 -0.54 13.80
C ALA A 504 4.43 -1.77 14.06
N GLY A 505 4.31 -2.37 15.25
CA GLY A 505 4.98 -3.63 15.60
C GLY A 505 4.54 -4.81 14.73
N ASN A 506 3.25 -4.93 14.43
CA ASN A 506 2.70 -5.96 13.54
C ASN A 506 3.23 -5.81 12.10
N ILE A 507 3.29 -4.59 11.58
CA ILE A 507 3.87 -4.27 10.26
C ILE A 507 5.36 -4.66 10.22
N ALA A 508 6.13 -4.26 11.24
CA ALA A 508 7.54 -4.61 11.34
C ALA A 508 7.75 -6.14 11.48
N ARG A 509 6.87 -6.83 12.20
CA ARG A 509 6.88 -8.30 12.34
C ARG A 509 6.56 -9.02 11.04
N ALA A 510 5.80 -8.42 10.14
CA ALA A 510 5.62 -8.92 8.77
C ALA A 510 6.83 -8.61 7.84
N ASN A 511 7.90 -7.99 8.37
CA ASN A 511 9.06 -7.50 7.61
C ASN A 511 8.69 -6.46 6.54
N LEU A 512 7.69 -5.63 6.83
CA LEU A 512 7.27 -4.52 5.98
C LEU A 512 7.78 -3.19 6.55
N LYS A 513 8.16 -2.26 5.66
CA LYS A 513 8.43 -0.87 6.00
C LYS A 513 7.12 -0.09 6.14
N ILE A 514 7.16 1.03 6.84
CA ILE A 514 5.97 1.84 7.13
C ILE A 514 6.07 3.25 6.55
N ILE A 515 4.93 3.76 6.07
CA ILE A 515 4.64 5.17 5.81
C ILE A 515 3.44 5.55 6.69
N PRO A 516 3.64 6.13 7.89
CA PRO A 516 2.52 6.53 8.73
C PRO A 516 1.85 7.78 8.16
N THR A 517 0.53 7.75 8.01
CA THR A 517 -0.28 8.94 7.71
C THR A 517 -0.56 9.70 8.99
N VAL A 518 0.37 10.58 9.34
CA VAL A 518 0.44 11.27 10.63
C VAL A 518 -0.41 12.54 10.71
N TRP A 519 -0.93 13.04 9.59
CA TRP A 519 -1.84 14.19 9.63
C TRP A 519 -2.71 14.23 8.38
N SER A 520 -3.64 15.18 8.35
CA SER A 520 -4.37 15.55 7.15
C SER A 520 -4.63 17.05 7.14
N PHE A 521 -4.34 17.69 6.02
CA PHE A 521 -4.74 19.06 5.71
C PHE A 521 -5.93 19.05 4.75
N PHE A 522 -6.72 17.99 4.72
CA PHE A 522 -7.94 17.93 3.93
C PHE A 522 -8.87 19.10 4.29
N CYS A 523 -9.58 19.64 3.28
CA CYS A 523 -10.57 20.69 3.50
C CYS A 523 -11.93 20.04 3.69
N ASP A 524 -12.54 20.19 4.87
CA ASP A 524 -13.87 19.65 5.13
C ASP A 524 -14.93 20.30 4.21
N ASP A 525 -15.93 19.51 3.84
CA ASP A 525 -17.09 19.94 3.05
C ASP A 525 -17.99 20.98 3.75
N PHE A 526 -17.86 21.09 5.08
CA PHE A 526 -18.69 21.96 5.91
C PHE A 526 -18.03 23.32 6.12
N HIS A 527 -17.98 24.12 5.04
CA HIS A 527 -17.51 25.51 5.09
C HIS A 527 -18.41 26.36 5.99
N VAL A 528 -17.80 27.29 6.75
CA VAL A 528 -18.56 28.29 7.52
C VAL A 528 -18.80 29.48 6.61
N MET A 529 -20.07 29.83 6.36
CA MET A 529 -20.40 31.02 5.59
C MET A 529 -20.17 32.27 6.45
N THR A 530 -19.30 33.16 5.97
CA THR A 530 -19.09 34.50 6.54
C THR A 530 -19.78 35.55 5.67
N PRO A 531 -19.97 36.79 6.14
CA PRO A 531 -20.50 37.87 5.31
C PRO A 531 -19.68 38.13 4.03
N ASP A 532 -18.39 37.81 4.04
CA ASP A 532 -17.46 38.10 2.95
C ASP A 532 -17.27 36.89 2.00
N GLY A 533 -17.66 35.69 2.41
CA GLY A 533 -17.52 34.45 1.63
C GLY A 533 -17.32 33.21 2.50
N PRO A 534 -17.12 32.02 1.89
CA PRO A 534 -16.92 30.79 2.64
C PRO A 534 -15.54 30.76 3.34
N ALA A 535 -15.53 30.34 4.61
CA ALA A 535 -14.31 30.07 5.36
C ALA A 535 -13.97 28.58 5.32
N ARG A 536 -12.69 28.29 5.07
CA ARG A 536 -12.11 26.94 5.06
C ARG A 536 -12.13 26.33 6.47
N ARG A 537 -12.40 25.02 6.54
CA ARG A 537 -12.30 24.23 7.77
C ARG A 537 -11.37 23.02 7.56
N PRO A 538 -10.36 22.81 8.42
CA PRO A 538 -9.82 23.80 9.38
C PRO A 538 -9.29 25.05 8.64
N CYS A 539 -9.13 26.17 9.34
CA CYS A 539 -8.54 27.37 8.75
C CYS A 539 -7.00 27.27 8.76
N LEU A 540 -6.34 27.46 7.62
CA LEU A 540 -4.87 27.37 7.54
C LEU A 540 -4.14 28.59 8.14
N SER A 541 -4.86 29.65 8.49
CA SER A 541 -4.33 30.79 9.24
C SER A 541 -4.56 30.67 10.75
N ASP A 542 -5.25 29.63 11.22
CA ASP A 542 -5.51 29.42 12.65
C ASP A 542 -4.27 28.90 13.38
N LYS A 543 -3.75 29.72 14.30
CA LYS A 543 -2.59 29.37 15.12
C LYS A 543 -2.85 28.17 16.03
N ALA A 544 -4.07 28.01 16.56
CA ALA A 544 -4.39 26.88 17.43
C ALA A 544 -4.33 25.55 16.66
N PHE A 545 -4.81 25.55 15.42
CA PHE A 545 -4.68 24.41 14.51
C PHE A 545 -3.22 24.05 14.25
N HIS A 546 -2.35 25.03 13.98
CA HIS A 546 -0.91 24.78 13.78
C HIS A 546 -0.22 24.25 15.04
N GLU A 547 -0.54 24.76 16.22
CA GLU A 547 0.04 24.26 17.47
C GLU A 547 -0.47 22.85 17.83
N GLU A 548 -1.75 22.52 17.59
CA GLU A 548 -2.27 21.15 17.72
C GLU A 548 -1.55 20.21 16.74
N THR A 549 -1.39 20.65 15.49
CA THR A 549 -0.66 19.91 14.44
C THR A 549 0.76 19.61 14.90
N LYS A 550 1.53 20.62 15.34
CA LYS A 550 2.91 20.44 15.80
C LYS A 550 3.01 19.47 16.97
N LYS A 551 2.14 19.63 17.98
CA LYS A 551 2.13 18.77 19.17
C LYS A 551 1.88 17.31 18.79
N TYR A 552 0.92 17.07 17.90
CA TYR A 552 0.61 15.73 17.44
C TYR A 552 1.75 15.16 16.60
N LEU A 553 2.27 15.92 15.63
CA LEU A 553 3.35 15.48 14.76
C LEU A 553 4.60 15.07 15.54
N LYS A 554 4.98 15.80 16.60
CA LYS A 554 6.08 15.39 17.48
C LYS A 554 5.82 14.03 18.12
N THR A 555 4.64 13.86 18.73
CA THR A 555 4.23 12.61 19.40
C THR A 555 4.20 11.43 18.42
N ALA A 556 3.63 11.63 17.23
CA ALA A 556 3.57 10.59 16.21
C ALA A 556 4.97 10.26 15.67
N THR A 557 5.83 11.27 15.47
CA THR A 557 7.20 11.06 14.97
C THR A 557 8.05 10.29 15.98
N GLU A 558 7.93 10.57 17.28
CA GLU A 558 8.58 9.78 18.34
C GLU A 558 8.11 8.32 18.33
N LEU A 559 6.82 8.08 18.14
CA LEU A 559 6.23 6.74 18.12
C LEU A 559 6.70 5.91 16.91
N TYR A 560 6.64 6.49 15.72
CA TYR A 560 6.94 5.77 14.48
C TYR A 560 8.42 5.81 14.09
N GLY A 561 9.17 6.84 14.51
CA GLY A 561 10.56 7.07 14.10
C GLY A 561 11.52 5.96 14.52
N ILE A 562 11.20 5.22 15.59
CA ILE A 562 11.99 4.07 16.05
C ILE A 562 11.95 2.88 15.06
N TYR A 563 10.96 2.83 14.16
CA TYR A 563 10.83 1.81 13.12
C TYR A 563 11.50 2.22 11.80
N GLY A 564 11.98 3.47 11.69
CA GLY A 564 12.60 4.01 10.48
C GLY A 564 11.66 4.11 9.27
N PRO A 565 10.57 4.90 9.35
CA PRO A 565 9.64 5.06 8.22
C PRO A 565 10.35 5.51 6.94
N VAL A 566 9.91 5.02 5.78
CA VAL A 566 10.48 5.47 4.48
C VAL A 566 10.03 6.88 4.12
N GLY A 567 8.93 7.34 4.71
CA GLY A 567 8.43 8.70 4.65
C GLY A 567 7.25 8.88 5.62
N TYR A 568 6.91 10.13 5.91
CA TYR A 568 5.78 10.53 6.73
C TYR A 568 4.74 11.22 5.84
N ASN A 569 3.52 10.68 5.82
CA ASN A 569 2.44 11.21 4.99
C ASN A 569 1.62 12.24 5.78
N LEU A 570 1.48 13.44 5.22
CA LEU A 570 0.69 14.57 5.76
C LEU A 570 -0.75 14.60 5.23
N GLY A 571 -1.19 13.53 4.57
CA GLY A 571 -2.59 13.30 4.18
C GLY A 571 -2.77 13.07 2.69
N ASP A 572 -3.97 12.60 2.34
CA ASP A 572 -4.46 12.41 0.97
C ASP A 572 -5.31 13.62 0.55
N GLU A 573 -5.35 13.91 -0.75
CA GLU A 573 -6.22 14.92 -1.38
C GLU A 573 -6.16 16.31 -0.73
N ASN A 574 -5.03 16.61 -0.09
CA ASN A 574 -4.77 17.88 0.57
C ASN A 574 -4.87 19.03 -0.44
N SER A 575 -5.75 19.99 -0.19
CA SER A 575 -5.93 21.17 -1.05
C SER A 575 -6.38 22.40 -0.23
N VAL A 576 -6.34 23.57 -0.86
CA VAL A 576 -7.03 24.75 -0.33
C VAL A 576 -8.54 24.46 -0.24
N SER A 577 -9.15 24.05 -1.36
CA SER A 577 -10.47 23.42 -1.45
C SER A 577 -10.69 22.81 -2.84
N ASP A 578 -11.38 21.68 -2.92
CA ASP A 578 -11.77 21.01 -4.17
C ASP A 578 -13.03 21.59 -4.83
N LYS A 579 -13.82 22.36 -4.06
CA LYS A 579 -15.17 22.83 -4.42
C LYS A 579 -15.29 24.35 -4.50
N LEU A 580 -14.87 25.09 -3.48
CA LEU A 580 -15.14 26.53 -3.34
C LEU A 580 -13.88 27.38 -3.25
N GLU A 581 -14.01 28.64 -3.63
CA GLU A 581 -12.97 29.65 -3.39
C GLU A 581 -12.98 30.05 -1.91
N VAL A 582 -12.07 29.46 -1.14
CA VAL A 582 -11.84 29.76 0.29
C VAL A 582 -10.43 30.34 0.47
N CYS A 583 -10.11 31.08 1.54
CA CYS A 583 -10.86 31.29 2.77
C CYS A 583 -11.10 32.78 3.02
N TYR A 584 -12.33 33.13 3.43
CA TYR A 584 -12.75 34.50 3.79
C TYR A 584 -12.89 34.70 5.32
N GLY A 585 -12.35 33.80 6.14
CA GLY A 585 -12.37 33.92 7.60
C GLY A 585 -11.55 35.12 8.10
N ALA A 586 -11.94 35.70 9.24
CA ALA A 586 -11.34 36.91 9.79
C ALA A 586 -9.82 36.83 9.98
N GLN A 587 -9.32 35.69 10.49
CA GLN A 587 -7.88 35.47 10.67
C GLN A 587 -7.14 35.42 9.33
N THR A 588 -7.70 34.75 8.33
CA THR A 588 -7.16 34.70 6.97
C THR A 588 -7.10 36.08 6.34
N LEU A 589 -8.15 36.90 6.48
CA LEU A 589 -8.18 38.27 5.96
C LEU A 589 -7.14 39.17 6.64
N CYS A 590 -6.90 38.97 7.95
CA CYS A 590 -5.83 39.66 8.67
C CYS A 590 -4.45 39.32 8.09
N ASP A 591 -4.16 38.04 7.87
CA ASP A 591 -2.87 37.63 7.31
C ASP A 591 -2.72 37.99 5.83
N LEU A 592 -3.83 38.00 5.06
CA LEU A 592 -3.86 38.49 3.69
C LEU A 592 -3.44 39.96 3.63
N ARG A 593 -3.93 40.81 4.54
CA ARG A 593 -3.55 42.23 4.59
C ARG A 593 -2.06 42.43 4.82
N LYS A 594 -1.44 41.63 5.70
CA LYS A 594 0.02 41.65 5.90
C LYS A 594 0.78 41.26 4.65
N TYR A 595 0.30 40.22 3.95
CA TYR A 595 0.86 39.82 2.66
C TYR A 595 0.77 40.96 1.62
N LEU A 596 -0.37 41.65 1.56
CA LEU A 596 -0.60 42.77 0.65
C LEU A 596 0.24 44.00 1.00
N GLN A 597 0.44 44.29 2.29
CA GLN A 597 1.34 45.36 2.76
C GLN A 597 2.78 45.13 2.28
N ILE A 598 3.26 43.88 2.35
CA ILE A 598 4.59 43.52 1.83
C ILE A 598 4.62 43.63 0.29
N LYS A 599 3.57 43.19 -0.39
CA LYS A 599 3.50 43.16 -1.86
C LYS A 599 3.43 44.56 -2.48
N TYR A 600 2.61 45.46 -1.93
CA TYR A 600 2.33 46.78 -2.52
C TYR A 600 3.05 47.94 -1.81
N GLY A 601 3.52 47.74 -0.58
CA GLY A 601 4.20 48.77 0.22
C GLY A 601 3.27 49.86 0.78
N SER A 602 2.24 50.28 0.03
CA SER A 602 1.29 51.31 0.46
C SER A 602 -0.16 50.99 0.04
N LEU A 603 -1.13 51.62 0.71
CA LEU A 603 -2.55 51.42 0.43
C LEU A 603 -2.95 52.11 -0.89
N GLU A 604 -2.26 53.21 -1.23
CA GLU A 604 -2.44 53.95 -2.48
C GLU A 604 -2.09 53.07 -3.69
N GLU A 605 -0.95 52.37 -3.66
CA GLU A 605 -0.56 51.49 -4.76
C GLU A 605 -1.51 50.28 -4.86
N LEU A 606 -1.93 49.70 -3.73
CA LEU A 606 -2.95 48.65 -3.74
C LEU A 606 -4.24 49.15 -4.39
N ASN A 607 -4.76 50.31 -3.96
CA ASN A 607 -6.01 50.86 -4.49
C ASN A 607 -5.93 51.16 -5.99
N LYS A 608 -4.77 51.63 -6.45
CA LYS A 608 -4.51 51.85 -7.88
C LYS A 608 -4.57 50.56 -8.68
N ILE A 609 -3.91 49.49 -8.22
CA ILE A 609 -3.88 48.20 -8.92
C ILE A 609 -5.23 47.47 -8.82
N TRP A 610 -5.82 47.42 -7.63
CA TRP A 610 -7.12 46.78 -7.39
C TRP A 610 -8.30 47.61 -7.90
N GLN A 611 -8.08 48.86 -8.34
CA GLN A 611 -9.12 49.83 -8.68
C GLN A 611 -10.17 49.95 -7.56
N SER A 612 -9.68 50.03 -6.32
CA SER A 612 -10.49 50.14 -5.11
C SER A 612 -10.31 51.50 -4.45
N SER A 613 -11.08 51.75 -3.39
CA SER A 613 -11.10 53.02 -2.64
C SER A 613 -11.04 52.80 -1.13
N PHE A 614 -10.26 51.81 -0.68
CA PHE A 614 -10.09 51.56 0.76
C PHE A 614 -9.33 52.72 1.41
N ASP A 615 -9.85 53.24 2.52
CA ASP A 615 -9.24 54.32 3.30
C ASP A 615 -8.38 53.80 4.49
N ALA A 616 -8.43 52.48 4.75
CA ALA A 616 -7.64 51.81 5.79
C ALA A 616 -7.40 50.33 5.42
N TRP A 617 -6.27 49.77 5.86
CA TRP A 617 -5.89 48.37 5.60
C TRP A 617 -6.89 47.36 6.19
N GLU A 618 -7.49 47.68 7.34
CA GLU A 618 -8.46 46.83 8.05
C GLU A 618 -9.76 46.64 7.26
N LYS A 619 -10.06 47.56 6.32
CA LYS A 619 -11.22 47.45 5.43
C LYS A 619 -10.94 46.69 4.14
N VAL A 620 -9.67 46.43 3.81
CA VAL A 620 -9.28 45.69 2.61
C VAL A 620 -9.84 44.28 2.66
N LYS A 621 -10.58 43.92 1.60
CA LYS A 621 -11.19 42.61 1.38
C LYS A 621 -11.07 42.23 -0.10
N PRO A 622 -10.71 40.98 -0.42
CA PRO A 622 -10.54 40.58 -1.80
C PRO A 622 -11.89 40.34 -2.49
N MET A 623 -11.95 40.59 -3.79
CA MET A 623 -13.09 40.21 -4.62
C MET A 623 -13.20 38.69 -4.77
N ASN A 624 -14.43 38.17 -4.81
CA ASN A 624 -14.67 36.81 -5.31
C ASN A 624 -14.68 36.77 -6.85
N TRP A 625 -14.66 35.57 -7.43
CA TRP A 625 -14.66 35.41 -8.88
C TRP A 625 -15.78 36.17 -9.60
N LYS A 626 -17.01 36.16 -9.07
CA LYS A 626 -18.17 36.83 -9.68
C LYS A 626 -17.95 38.34 -9.74
N GLN A 627 -17.44 38.94 -8.67
CA GLN A 627 -17.13 40.38 -8.60
C GLN A 627 -16.00 40.75 -9.55
N ALA A 628 -14.87 40.04 -9.48
CA ALA A 628 -13.69 40.28 -10.33
C ALA A 628 -14.05 40.18 -11.82
N ARG A 629 -14.81 39.15 -12.20
CA ARG A 629 -15.31 38.97 -13.57
C ARG A 629 -16.27 40.07 -13.99
N GLY A 630 -17.16 40.51 -13.11
CA GLY A 630 -18.10 41.59 -13.38
C GLY A 630 -17.41 42.93 -13.64
N GLN A 631 -16.33 43.21 -12.90
CA GLN A 631 -15.56 44.46 -13.03
C GLN A 631 -14.44 44.38 -14.08
N LYS A 632 -14.15 43.19 -14.62
CA LYS A 632 -12.99 42.94 -15.50
C LYS A 632 -11.65 43.38 -14.87
N ASN A 633 -11.58 43.34 -13.54
CA ASN A 633 -10.35 43.51 -12.78
C ASN A 633 -10.15 42.28 -11.89
N TYR A 634 -9.07 41.56 -12.15
CA TYR A 634 -8.78 40.27 -11.53
C TYR A 634 -7.71 40.35 -10.44
N ALA A 635 -7.04 41.49 -10.26
CA ALA A 635 -5.89 41.64 -9.39
C ALA A 635 -6.21 41.25 -7.94
N SER A 636 -7.33 41.75 -7.42
CA SER A 636 -7.79 41.49 -6.06
C SER A 636 -8.10 40.01 -5.81
N TRP A 637 -8.77 39.37 -6.77
CA TRP A 637 -9.08 37.94 -6.71
C TRP A 637 -7.81 37.09 -6.82
N LEU A 638 -6.93 37.40 -7.78
CA LEU A 638 -5.67 36.70 -8.00
C LEU A 638 -4.78 36.75 -6.76
N ASP A 639 -4.63 37.92 -6.13
CA ASP A 639 -3.84 38.07 -4.91
C ASP A 639 -4.35 37.18 -3.78
N HIS A 640 -5.66 37.07 -3.63
CA HIS A 640 -6.26 36.14 -2.67
C HIS A 640 -5.96 34.69 -3.03
N ARG A 641 -6.02 34.30 -4.30
CA ARG A 641 -5.68 32.95 -4.76
C ARG A 641 -4.22 32.62 -4.47
N LEU A 642 -3.28 33.46 -4.92
CA LEU A 642 -1.85 33.27 -4.70
C LEU A 642 -1.48 33.25 -3.21
N PHE A 643 -2.12 34.08 -2.39
CA PHE A 643 -1.95 34.06 -0.94
C PHE A 643 -2.40 32.72 -0.33
N MET A 644 -3.54 32.18 -0.77
CA MET A 644 -4.02 30.88 -0.29
C MET A 644 -3.12 29.71 -0.75
N GLU A 645 -2.58 29.74 -1.98
CA GLU A 645 -1.57 28.76 -2.42
C GLU A 645 -0.32 28.83 -1.53
N LYS A 646 0.14 30.05 -1.24
CA LYS A 646 1.30 30.29 -0.38
C LYS A 646 1.08 29.71 1.01
N ILE A 647 -0.05 30.01 1.67
CA ILE A 647 -0.35 29.52 3.01
C ILE A 647 -0.51 28.00 3.02
N PHE A 648 -1.12 27.42 1.99
CA PHE A 648 -1.21 25.96 1.87
C PHE A 648 0.17 25.31 1.82
N ALA A 649 1.05 25.80 0.93
CA ALA A 649 2.42 25.29 0.84
C ALA A 649 3.22 25.52 2.15
N ASP A 650 3.10 26.70 2.78
CA ASP A 650 3.78 27.01 4.03
C ASP A 650 3.34 26.08 5.17
N SER A 651 2.04 25.77 5.27
CA SER A 651 1.51 24.85 6.28
C SER A 651 2.09 23.45 6.17
N GLN A 652 2.21 22.94 4.93
CA GLN A 652 2.82 21.63 4.66
C GLN A 652 4.31 21.63 4.98
N ILE A 653 5.03 22.70 4.63
CA ILE A 653 6.46 22.86 4.91
C ILE A 653 6.73 22.94 6.42
N GLU A 654 5.90 23.67 7.17
CA GLU A 654 6.00 23.77 8.63
C GLU A 654 5.77 22.41 9.32
N ALA A 655 4.77 21.65 8.86
CA ALA A 655 4.53 20.28 9.33
C ALA A 655 5.72 19.36 9.04
N ALA A 656 6.24 19.38 7.82
CA ALA A 656 7.43 18.59 7.44
C ALA A 656 8.67 18.96 8.26
N ASN A 657 8.90 20.26 8.51
CA ASN A 657 10.00 20.72 9.36
C ASN A 657 9.83 20.29 10.82
N THR A 658 8.59 20.24 11.32
CA THR A 658 8.30 19.74 12.67
C THR A 658 8.66 18.27 12.80
N ILE A 659 8.29 17.44 11.81
CA ILE A 659 8.69 16.03 11.77
C ILE A 659 10.22 15.90 11.75
N LYS A 660 10.90 16.64 10.87
CA LYS A 660 12.37 16.63 10.76
C LYS A 660 13.11 17.08 12.02
N SER A 661 12.48 17.93 12.83
CA SER A 661 13.04 18.35 14.12
C SER A 661 13.12 17.22 15.15
N VAL A 662 12.32 16.15 14.97
CA VAL A 662 12.30 14.95 15.81
C VAL A 662 13.08 13.81 15.16
N ASP A 663 12.84 13.54 13.87
CA ASP A 663 13.58 12.54 13.08
C ASP A 663 14.36 13.22 11.95
N LYS A 664 15.69 13.34 12.13
CA LYS A 664 16.60 13.96 11.15
C LYS A 664 16.68 13.22 9.80
N TYR A 665 16.25 11.96 9.74
CA TYR A 665 16.20 11.17 8.50
C TYR A 665 14.84 11.22 7.81
N ALA A 666 13.86 11.92 8.40
CA ALA A 666 12.50 11.95 7.88
C ALA A 666 12.41 12.56 6.48
N ARG A 667 11.64 11.88 5.64
CA ARG A 667 11.09 12.44 4.41
C ARG A 667 9.62 12.72 4.68
N ALA A 668 9.15 13.92 4.39
CA ALA A 668 7.78 14.31 4.70
C ALA A 668 7.18 15.11 3.55
N GLY A 669 5.87 14.94 3.39
CA GLY A 669 5.06 15.52 2.32
C GLY A 669 3.71 14.83 2.28
N PHE A 670 3.00 14.92 1.17
CA PHE A 670 1.63 14.42 1.07
C PHE A 670 1.40 13.71 -0.25
N GLU A 671 0.28 13.02 -0.34
CA GLU A 671 -0.09 12.25 -1.50
C GLU A 671 -1.44 12.68 -2.05
N GLY A 672 -1.71 12.23 -3.27
CA GLY A 672 -2.95 12.48 -3.96
C GLY A 672 -3.28 13.95 -4.25
N PRO A 673 -2.34 14.82 -4.70
CA PRO A 673 -2.74 16.17 -5.10
C PRO A 673 -3.87 16.09 -6.13
N LEU A 674 -4.95 16.84 -5.91
CA LEU A 674 -6.13 16.87 -6.79
C LEU A 674 -5.86 17.61 -8.10
N ARG A 675 -6.74 17.46 -9.10
CA ARG A 675 -6.72 18.24 -10.35
C ARG A 675 -6.61 19.75 -10.11
N SER A 676 -5.83 20.42 -10.95
CA SER A 676 -5.54 21.85 -10.81
C SER A 676 -6.77 22.68 -11.19
N ARG A 677 -7.52 23.14 -10.18
CA ARG A 677 -8.61 24.12 -10.30
C ARG A 677 -8.23 25.44 -9.65
N THR A 678 -8.98 26.50 -9.93
CA THR A 678 -8.77 27.81 -9.28
C THR A 678 -8.95 27.75 -7.75
N SER A 679 -9.74 26.80 -7.24
CA SER A 679 -9.96 26.57 -5.81
C SER A 679 -8.90 25.73 -5.10
N THR A 680 -8.26 24.77 -5.81
CA THR A 680 -7.38 23.76 -5.19
C THR A 680 -6.05 24.31 -4.67
N GLY A 681 -5.49 25.30 -5.36
CA GLY A 681 -4.42 26.15 -4.85
C GLY A 681 -3.03 25.50 -4.67
N TYR A 682 -2.47 24.89 -5.71
CA TYR A 682 -1.12 24.31 -5.69
C TYR A 682 -0.05 25.21 -6.35
N ASP A 683 0.97 25.54 -5.57
CA ASP A 683 2.29 25.98 -6.04
C ASP A 683 3.25 24.77 -6.03
N PHE A 684 3.31 24.05 -7.16
CA PHE A 684 4.11 22.82 -7.26
C PHE A 684 5.61 23.09 -7.20
N TYR A 685 6.08 24.26 -7.66
CA TYR A 685 7.49 24.62 -7.54
C TYR A 685 7.90 24.70 -6.07
N LYS A 686 7.12 25.43 -5.27
CA LYS A 686 7.38 25.57 -3.84
C LYS A 686 7.23 24.26 -3.08
N LEU A 687 6.20 23.46 -3.38
CA LEU A 687 5.98 22.17 -2.72
C LEU A 687 7.10 21.17 -3.03
N PHE A 688 7.40 20.91 -4.30
CA PHE A 688 8.41 19.92 -4.69
C PHE A 688 9.84 20.33 -4.31
N SER A 689 10.14 21.63 -4.26
CA SER A 689 11.47 22.11 -3.84
C SER A 689 11.72 21.97 -2.33
N ASN A 690 10.67 21.90 -1.51
CA ASN A 690 10.80 21.95 -0.04
C ASN A 690 10.42 20.65 0.67
N LEU A 691 9.58 19.81 0.09
CA LEU A 691 9.15 18.52 0.64
C LEU A 691 9.93 17.35 0.00
N ASP A 692 9.89 16.17 0.63
CA ASP A 692 10.71 15.00 0.24
C ASP A 692 9.89 13.72 0.02
N PHE A 693 8.56 13.81 0.05
CA PHE A 693 7.65 12.68 -0.06
C PHE A 693 6.42 13.06 -0.89
N PHE A 694 6.16 12.33 -1.99
CA PHE A 694 4.97 12.55 -2.83
C PHE A 694 4.45 11.27 -3.48
N GLY A 695 3.14 11.02 -3.32
CA GLY A 695 2.40 10.04 -4.11
C GLY A 695 1.47 10.75 -5.08
N LEU A 696 1.72 10.68 -6.38
CA LEU A 696 0.89 11.35 -7.37
C LEU A 696 -0.32 10.50 -7.79
N TYR A 697 -1.37 11.17 -8.25
CA TYR A 697 -2.43 10.52 -9.01
C TYR A 697 -2.08 10.49 -10.51
N PRO A 698 -2.51 9.44 -11.24
CA PRO A 698 -2.15 9.25 -12.65
C PRO A 698 -3.05 10.07 -13.60
N ASP A 699 -3.56 11.22 -13.17
CA ASP A 699 -4.58 11.97 -13.88
C ASP A 699 -4.04 13.03 -14.85
N SER A 700 -2.81 13.50 -14.64
CA SER A 700 -2.19 14.52 -15.49
C SER A 700 -0.69 14.29 -15.70
N MET A 701 -0.24 14.35 -16.96
CA MET A 701 1.14 14.06 -17.34
C MET A 701 2.11 15.17 -16.90
N ASP A 702 1.67 16.42 -16.90
CA ASP A 702 2.48 17.58 -16.51
C ASP A 702 3.08 17.43 -15.11
N ARG A 703 2.35 16.83 -14.17
CA ARG A 703 2.79 16.63 -12.78
C ARG A 703 4.03 15.77 -12.66
N PHE A 704 4.16 14.74 -13.49
CA PHE A 704 5.37 13.91 -13.52
C PHE A 704 6.57 14.73 -14.01
N GLY A 705 6.35 15.60 -15.01
CA GLY A 705 7.35 16.56 -15.47
C GLY A 705 7.75 17.56 -14.38
N LEU A 706 6.79 18.15 -13.67
CA LEU A 706 7.04 19.08 -12.56
C LEU A 706 7.76 18.40 -11.40
N LEU A 707 7.33 17.20 -11.01
CA LEU A 707 7.96 16.41 -9.95
C LEU A 707 9.41 16.14 -10.30
N ARG A 708 9.70 15.54 -11.47
CA ARG A 708 11.07 15.26 -11.94
C ARG A 708 11.96 16.51 -11.96
N SER A 709 11.38 17.68 -12.26
CA SER A 709 12.14 18.91 -12.45
C SER A 709 12.48 19.62 -11.13
N PHE A 710 11.61 19.52 -10.13
CA PHE A 710 11.72 20.32 -8.90
C PHE A 710 11.99 19.50 -7.64
N ILE A 711 11.75 18.18 -7.65
CA ILE A 711 11.94 17.34 -6.47
C ILE A 711 13.41 17.22 -6.08
N LYS A 712 13.69 17.19 -4.79
CA LYS A 712 15.04 16.98 -4.26
C LYS A 712 15.52 15.55 -4.49
N LYS A 713 16.82 15.40 -4.73
CA LYS A 713 17.49 14.08 -4.75
C LYS A 713 17.25 13.36 -3.42
N ASN A 714 17.11 12.04 -3.46
CA ASN A 714 16.82 11.16 -2.32
C ASN A 714 15.41 11.32 -1.71
N SER A 715 14.49 12.05 -2.36
CA SER A 715 13.07 12.04 -2.00
C SER A 715 12.44 10.66 -2.22
N PHE A 716 11.34 10.36 -1.54
CA PHE A 716 10.54 9.15 -1.77
C PHE A 716 9.31 9.52 -2.59
N THR A 717 9.22 9.03 -3.83
CA THR A 717 8.17 9.44 -4.75
C THR A 717 7.62 8.25 -5.51
N GLY A 718 6.31 8.28 -5.78
CA GLY A 718 5.64 7.29 -6.61
C GLY A 718 4.30 7.79 -7.11
N SER A 719 3.53 6.89 -7.71
CA SER A 719 2.18 7.18 -8.20
C SER A 719 1.22 6.06 -7.85
N TRP A 720 -0.02 6.44 -7.55
CA TRP A 720 -1.12 5.51 -7.30
C TRP A 720 -1.64 4.85 -8.58
N PHE A 721 -1.95 3.57 -8.50
CA PHE A 721 -2.67 2.77 -9.49
C PHE A 721 -3.35 1.57 -8.80
N GLY A 722 -3.98 0.66 -9.53
CA GLY A 722 -4.65 -0.50 -8.95
C GLY A 722 -6.16 -0.34 -9.04
N ALA A 723 -6.88 -0.53 -7.93
CA ALA A 723 -8.34 -0.63 -7.81
C ALA A 723 -9.18 0.59 -8.22
N TYR A 724 -8.66 1.48 -9.06
CA TYR A 724 -9.47 2.52 -9.71
C TYR A 724 -10.27 1.93 -10.87
N ASP A 725 -11.45 2.49 -11.10
CA ASP A 725 -12.35 2.02 -12.15
C ASP A 725 -11.67 2.07 -13.53
N GLY A 726 -11.57 0.88 -14.14
CA GLY A 726 -10.93 0.69 -15.44
C GLY A 726 -9.42 0.50 -15.40
N ALA A 727 -8.74 0.54 -14.25
CA ALA A 727 -7.27 0.46 -14.12
C ALA A 727 -6.73 -0.93 -13.69
N ILE A 728 -7.58 -1.95 -13.67
CA ILE A 728 -7.28 -3.31 -13.19
C ILE A 728 -7.29 -4.35 -14.31
N PHE A 729 -6.60 -4.07 -15.41
CA PHE A 729 -6.35 -5.06 -16.47
C PHE A 729 -4.85 -5.28 -16.66
N ASN A 730 -4.50 -6.50 -17.09
CA ASN A 730 -3.11 -6.97 -17.11
C ASN A 730 -2.14 -6.03 -17.83
N ASP A 731 -2.52 -5.45 -18.98
CA ASP A 731 -1.63 -4.55 -19.71
C ASP A 731 -1.30 -3.30 -18.90
N TYR A 732 -2.28 -2.60 -18.34
CA TYR A 732 -2.01 -1.40 -17.55
C TYR A 732 -1.23 -1.73 -16.28
N THR A 733 -1.62 -2.78 -15.56
CA THR A 733 -0.96 -3.17 -14.31
C THR A 733 0.46 -3.70 -14.53
N ARG A 734 0.75 -4.24 -15.72
CA ARG A 734 2.11 -4.59 -16.16
C ARG A 734 2.98 -3.37 -16.43
N ALA A 735 2.46 -2.38 -17.15
CA ALA A 735 3.22 -1.21 -17.60
C ALA A 735 3.52 -0.22 -16.46
N PHE A 736 2.60 -0.07 -15.51
CA PHE A 736 2.62 1.05 -14.58
C PHE A 736 3.83 1.12 -13.63
N PRO A 737 4.33 -0.01 -13.07
CA PRO A 737 5.56 0.02 -12.27
C PRO A 737 6.77 0.53 -13.08
N TRP A 738 6.89 0.12 -14.34
CA TRP A 738 7.93 0.59 -15.26
C TRP A 738 7.76 2.06 -15.61
N PHE A 739 6.52 2.51 -15.83
CA PHE A 739 6.22 3.92 -16.03
C PHE A 739 6.75 4.77 -14.88
N CYS A 740 6.48 4.36 -13.62
CA CYS A 740 6.97 5.07 -12.45
C CYS A 740 8.51 5.17 -12.45
N LEU A 741 9.19 4.03 -12.66
CA LEU A 741 10.65 3.98 -12.68
C LEU A 741 11.26 4.85 -13.78
N PHE A 742 10.69 4.82 -14.98
CA PHE A 742 11.17 5.56 -16.16
C PHE A 742 10.92 7.08 -16.06
N GLU A 743 9.89 7.52 -15.35
CA GLU A 743 9.67 8.94 -15.02
C GLU A 743 10.65 9.47 -13.94
N GLY A 744 11.45 8.59 -13.32
CA GLY A 744 12.44 8.93 -12.30
C GLY A 744 11.97 8.76 -10.87
N MET A 745 10.82 8.10 -10.65
CA MET A 745 10.33 7.77 -9.32
C MET A 745 10.99 6.50 -8.78
N ASN A 746 10.97 6.31 -7.46
CA ASN A 746 11.57 5.16 -6.78
C ASN A 746 10.54 4.23 -6.12
N SER A 747 9.26 4.39 -6.46
CA SER A 747 8.19 3.53 -5.99
C SER A 747 6.95 3.58 -6.88
N CYS A 748 6.08 2.59 -6.77
CA CYS A 748 4.71 2.58 -7.31
C CYS A 748 3.72 2.13 -6.22
N TRP A 749 2.51 2.70 -6.19
CA TRP A 749 1.63 2.60 -5.03
C TRP A 749 0.29 1.98 -5.44
N TRP A 750 -0.11 0.89 -4.79
CA TRP A 750 -1.34 0.17 -5.09
C TRP A 750 -2.49 0.64 -4.21
N PHE A 751 -3.50 1.25 -4.82
CA PHE A 751 -4.78 1.57 -4.21
C PHE A 751 -5.68 0.33 -4.21
N GLY A 752 -6.39 0.13 -3.10
CA GLY A 752 -7.31 -0.99 -2.91
C GLY A 752 -6.62 -2.32 -2.65
N GLY A 753 -5.96 -2.43 -1.49
CA GLY A 753 -5.53 -3.71 -0.92
C GLY A 753 -6.73 -4.53 -0.46
N THR A 754 -7.03 -4.50 0.85
CA THR A 754 -8.17 -5.20 1.49
C THR A 754 -9.15 -4.22 2.17
N LEU A 755 -9.10 -2.95 1.79
CA LEU A 755 -9.88 -1.85 2.36
C LEU A 755 -11.02 -1.36 1.44
N VAL A 756 -11.22 -2.01 0.29
CA VAL A 756 -12.27 -1.61 -0.66
C VAL A 756 -13.60 -2.13 -0.15
N LYS A 757 -14.60 -1.25 0.05
CA LYS A 757 -15.92 -1.65 0.56
C LYS A 757 -16.59 -2.62 -0.41
N GLY A 758 -17.17 -3.72 0.08
CA GLY A 758 -17.77 -4.77 -0.74
C GLY A 758 -16.75 -5.56 -1.56
N ALA A 759 -16.78 -6.90 -1.47
CA ALA A 759 -16.06 -7.68 -2.47
C ALA A 759 -16.69 -7.39 -3.84
N GLY A 760 -15.92 -7.02 -4.85
CA GLY A 760 -16.50 -6.49 -6.09
C GLY A 760 -15.53 -6.37 -7.26
N GLY A 761 -14.39 -7.05 -7.22
CA GLY A 761 -13.46 -7.09 -8.36
C GLY A 761 -12.44 -5.95 -8.45
N ASN A 762 -12.53 -4.92 -7.60
CA ASN A 762 -11.56 -3.82 -7.53
C ASN A 762 -10.62 -3.97 -6.29
N ALA A 763 -9.92 -5.09 -6.10
CA ALA A 763 -9.05 -5.27 -4.92
C ALA A 763 -7.76 -6.04 -5.27
N ALA A 764 -6.69 -5.94 -4.50
CA ALA A 764 -5.48 -6.74 -4.76
C ALA A 764 -5.72 -8.26 -4.56
N PHE A 765 -6.62 -8.60 -3.63
CA PHE A 765 -6.90 -9.98 -3.22
C PHE A 765 -8.40 -10.26 -3.20
N THR A 766 -8.76 -11.52 -3.46
CA THR A 766 -10.05 -12.07 -3.08
C THR A 766 -10.21 -12.04 -1.56
N VAL A 767 -11.44 -12.22 -1.09
CA VAL A 767 -11.76 -12.28 0.35
C VAL A 767 -10.97 -13.38 1.07
N ASP A 768 -10.72 -14.52 0.41
CA ASP A 768 -9.90 -15.60 0.95
C ASP A 768 -8.38 -15.43 0.68
N LEU A 769 -7.93 -14.20 0.40
CA LEU A 769 -6.53 -13.79 0.25
C LEU A 769 -5.79 -14.39 -0.97
N GLN A 770 -6.52 -14.86 -1.99
CA GLN A 770 -5.89 -15.16 -3.28
C GLN A 770 -5.61 -13.85 -4.03
N PRO A 771 -4.39 -13.62 -4.53
CA PRO A 771 -4.14 -12.44 -5.34
C PRO A 771 -4.88 -12.55 -6.68
N PHE A 772 -5.57 -11.48 -7.10
CA PHE A 772 -6.17 -11.41 -8.43
C PHE A 772 -5.10 -11.39 -9.53
N GLU A 773 -5.43 -11.86 -10.74
CA GLU A 773 -4.48 -12.01 -11.85
C GLU A 773 -3.75 -10.70 -12.20
N TYR A 774 -4.46 -9.57 -12.24
CA TYR A 774 -3.87 -8.26 -12.51
C TYR A 774 -2.87 -7.82 -11.43
N PHE A 775 -3.07 -8.24 -10.19
CA PHE A 775 -2.17 -7.97 -9.07
C PHE A 775 -0.97 -8.91 -9.09
N GLN A 776 -1.17 -10.18 -9.47
CA GLN A 776 -0.07 -11.12 -9.73
C GLN A 776 0.84 -10.62 -10.87
N THR A 777 0.25 -10.10 -11.95
CA THR A 777 0.98 -9.48 -13.07
C THR A 777 1.83 -8.29 -12.59
N THR A 778 1.27 -7.43 -11.74
CA THR A 778 2.04 -6.33 -11.12
C THR A 778 3.19 -6.87 -10.26
N SER A 779 2.89 -7.88 -9.46
CA SER A 779 3.83 -8.49 -8.51
C SER A 779 5.03 -9.11 -9.23
N SER A 780 4.85 -9.71 -10.41
CA SER A 780 5.95 -10.27 -11.19
C SER A 780 6.85 -9.19 -11.80
N GLU A 781 6.28 -8.14 -12.40
CA GLU A 781 7.07 -7.03 -12.96
C GLU A 781 7.87 -6.31 -11.86
N ILE A 782 7.27 -6.11 -10.68
CA ILE A 782 7.96 -5.51 -9.53
C ILE A 782 9.08 -6.40 -9.00
N LYS A 783 8.88 -7.72 -8.94
CA LYS A 783 9.94 -8.68 -8.56
C LYS A 783 11.11 -8.61 -9.54
N GLU A 784 10.83 -8.46 -10.84
CA GLU A 784 11.87 -8.25 -11.86
C GLU A 784 12.60 -6.92 -11.66
N ILE A 785 11.88 -5.81 -11.47
CA ILE A 785 12.49 -4.51 -11.17
C ILE A 785 13.41 -4.63 -9.93
N LYS A 786 12.91 -5.26 -8.86
CA LYS A 786 13.64 -5.48 -7.60
C LYS A 786 14.70 -6.59 -7.66
N SER A 787 14.90 -7.23 -8.82
CA SER A 787 16.02 -8.16 -9.04
C SER A 787 17.35 -7.44 -9.33
N GLY A 788 17.33 -6.11 -9.46
CA GLY A 788 18.52 -5.27 -9.54
C GLY A 788 18.39 -4.09 -10.51
N LEU A 789 17.45 -4.15 -11.45
CA LEU A 789 17.18 -3.09 -12.42
C LEU A 789 16.75 -1.79 -11.75
N GLY A 790 15.85 -1.87 -10.76
CA GLY A 790 15.41 -0.74 -9.95
C GLY A 790 16.59 -0.04 -9.28
N LYS A 791 17.41 -0.79 -8.54
CA LYS A 791 18.64 -0.27 -7.91
C LYS A 791 19.60 0.39 -8.91
N LEU A 792 19.78 -0.20 -10.09
CA LEU A 792 20.68 0.35 -11.11
C LEU A 792 20.17 1.68 -11.67
N LEU A 793 18.90 1.75 -12.05
CA LEU A 793 18.30 2.93 -12.65
C LEU A 793 18.11 4.06 -11.63
N ILE A 794 17.68 3.74 -10.39
CA ILE A 794 17.60 4.71 -9.28
C ILE A 794 18.99 5.22 -8.88
N GLY A 795 20.02 4.37 -8.96
CA GLY A 795 21.42 4.75 -8.73
C GLY A 795 22.02 5.62 -9.84
N SER A 796 21.35 5.73 -10.99
CA SER A 796 21.79 6.50 -12.16
C SER A 796 21.11 7.87 -12.23
N LYS A 797 21.66 8.79 -13.04
CA LYS A 797 21.04 10.10 -13.28
C LYS A 797 20.09 10.03 -14.46
N LEU A 798 18.79 10.25 -14.23
CA LEU A 798 17.84 10.46 -15.32
C LEU A 798 18.24 11.69 -16.15
N LYS A 799 18.43 11.49 -17.45
CA LYS A 799 18.80 12.54 -18.40
C LYS A 799 17.54 13.21 -18.93
N THR A 800 17.50 14.53 -18.87
CA THR A 800 16.52 15.37 -19.56
C THR A 800 17.14 15.98 -20.81
N ASP A 801 16.34 16.14 -21.86
CA ASP A 801 16.73 16.81 -23.09
C ASP A 801 16.76 18.35 -22.91
N PRO A 802 17.44 19.10 -23.78
CA PRO A 802 17.53 20.57 -23.71
C PRO A 802 16.22 21.27 -24.14
N VAL A 803 15.07 20.73 -23.71
CA VAL A 803 13.72 21.27 -23.93
C VAL A 803 13.05 21.50 -22.58
N ALA A 804 12.55 22.71 -22.36
CA ALA A 804 11.87 23.11 -21.13
C ALA A 804 10.40 23.47 -21.39
N ILE A 805 9.52 23.12 -20.47
CA ILE A 805 8.13 23.59 -20.41
C ILE A 805 8.01 24.64 -19.30
N TYR A 806 7.47 25.80 -19.63
CA TYR A 806 7.25 26.88 -18.67
C TYR A 806 6.06 26.60 -17.73
N TYR A 807 6.29 26.71 -16.43
CA TYR A 807 5.27 26.58 -15.38
C TYR A 807 5.04 27.92 -14.69
N SER A 808 3.81 28.43 -14.73
CA SER A 808 3.44 29.70 -14.09
C SER A 808 2.07 29.57 -13.40
N PRO A 809 2.01 29.66 -12.06
CA PRO A 809 0.76 29.72 -11.33
C PRO A 809 -0.15 30.86 -11.78
N ILE A 810 0.41 32.02 -12.15
CA ILE A 810 -0.37 33.17 -12.60
C ILE A 810 -1.03 32.88 -13.96
N SER A 811 -0.31 32.31 -14.92
CA SER A 811 -0.89 31.93 -16.21
C SER A 811 -1.99 30.87 -16.09
N LYS A 812 -1.88 29.96 -15.11
CA LYS A 812 -2.96 29.02 -14.75
C LYS A 812 -4.24 29.77 -14.33
N TYR A 813 -4.13 30.81 -13.51
CA TYR A 813 -5.27 31.64 -13.10
C TYR A 813 -5.78 32.58 -14.20
N ALA A 814 -4.88 33.14 -15.01
CA ALA A 814 -5.23 33.99 -16.15
C ALA A 814 -6.15 33.26 -17.13
N TYR A 815 -5.99 31.94 -17.29
CA TYR A 815 -6.87 31.15 -18.16
C TYR A 815 -8.34 31.15 -17.69
N ALA A 816 -8.61 31.30 -16.39
CA ALA A 816 -9.99 31.38 -15.88
C ALA A 816 -10.78 32.56 -16.48
N VAL A 817 -10.09 33.60 -16.95
CA VAL A 817 -10.65 34.83 -17.55
C VAL A 817 -11.36 34.56 -18.87
N ASP A 818 -10.89 33.61 -19.68
CA ASP A 818 -11.32 33.46 -21.07
C ASP A 818 -12.52 32.54 -21.27
N GLU A 819 -12.63 31.41 -20.56
CA GLU A 819 -13.84 30.56 -20.46
C GLU A 819 -13.56 29.27 -19.66
N PRO A 820 -14.29 28.99 -18.55
CA PRO A 820 -13.98 27.87 -17.65
C PRO A 820 -14.26 26.46 -18.19
N ASN A 821 -14.95 26.31 -19.33
CA ASN A 821 -15.34 25.01 -19.90
C ASN A 821 -14.86 24.77 -21.34
N SER A 822 -13.87 25.54 -21.81
CA SER A 822 -13.35 25.37 -23.17
C SER A 822 -12.40 24.16 -23.23
N PRO A 823 -12.46 23.32 -24.29
CA PRO A 823 -11.48 22.25 -24.55
C PRO A 823 -10.03 22.78 -24.71
N LEU A 824 -9.85 24.09 -24.70
CA LEU A 824 -8.58 24.81 -24.81
C LEU A 824 -7.87 25.06 -23.46
N SER A 825 -8.24 24.34 -22.38
CA SER A 825 -7.75 24.54 -21.00
C SER A 825 -6.22 24.57 -20.87
N TYR A 826 -5.71 25.30 -19.86
CA TYR A 826 -4.28 25.32 -19.51
C TYR A 826 -3.71 23.90 -19.35
N GLU A 827 -4.44 23.03 -18.65
CA GLU A 827 -4.08 21.62 -18.43
C GLU A 827 -4.03 20.82 -19.73
N ASN A 828 -5.01 21.00 -20.64
CA ASN A 828 -5.01 20.32 -21.95
C ASN A 828 -3.84 20.77 -22.83
N SER A 829 -3.49 22.06 -22.79
CA SER A 829 -2.34 22.59 -23.55
C SER A 829 -1.04 21.94 -23.06
N ILE A 830 -0.77 21.96 -21.76
CA ILE A 830 0.46 21.38 -21.22
C ILE A 830 0.53 19.88 -21.48
N ASN A 831 -0.54 19.14 -21.17
CA ASN A 831 -0.57 17.70 -21.40
C ASN A 831 -0.35 17.34 -22.88
N SER A 832 -0.89 18.12 -23.80
CA SER A 832 -0.66 17.93 -25.24
C SER A 832 0.81 18.09 -25.61
N PHE A 833 1.51 19.10 -25.09
CA PHE A 833 2.96 19.23 -25.30
C PHE A 833 3.77 18.12 -24.63
N CYS A 834 3.40 17.69 -23.41
CA CYS A 834 4.04 16.57 -22.73
C CYS A 834 3.97 15.28 -23.56
N TYR A 835 2.76 14.91 -24.02
CA TYR A 835 2.58 13.72 -24.85
C TYR A 835 3.26 13.83 -26.22
N LEU A 836 3.26 15.02 -26.83
CA LEU A 836 3.92 15.26 -28.11
C LEU A 836 5.44 15.08 -28.00
N LEU A 837 6.05 15.59 -26.93
CA LEU A 837 7.48 15.39 -26.66
C LEU A 837 7.79 13.91 -26.40
N GLN A 838 6.96 13.23 -25.60
CA GLN A 838 7.11 11.82 -25.31
C GLN A 838 7.06 10.96 -26.59
N ASP A 839 6.07 11.17 -27.46
CA ASP A 839 5.92 10.44 -28.73
C ASP A 839 7.05 10.75 -29.73
N LEU A 840 7.79 11.84 -29.53
CA LEU A 840 8.97 12.19 -30.31
C LEU A 840 10.29 11.74 -29.66
N GLY A 841 10.23 11.01 -28.54
CA GLY A 841 11.39 10.47 -27.83
C GLY A 841 12.12 11.47 -26.94
N PHE A 842 11.49 12.58 -26.57
CA PHE A 842 12.07 13.63 -25.74
C PHE A 842 11.60 13.57 -24.28
N GLN A 843 12.56 13.62 -23.35
CA GLN A 843 12.33 13.76 -21.92
C GLN A 843 12.54 15.21 -21.49
N SER A 844 11.48 16.01 -21.49
CA SER A 844 11.56 17.42 -21.11
C SER A 844 11.74 17.64 -19.60
N ARG A 845 12.17 18.86 -19.26
CA ARG A 845 12.10 19.42 -17.90
C ARG A 845 11.16 20.62 -17.83
N SER A 846 10.85 21.06 -16.64
CA SER A 846 10.06 22.27 -16.37
C SER A 846 10.93 23.37 -15.78
N ILE A 847 10.54 24.61 -16.02
CA ILE A 847 11.12 25.80 -15.38
C ILE A 847 9.99 26.67 -14.82
N SER A 848 10.10 27.09 -13.57
CA SER A 848 9.06 27.91 -12.93
C SER A 848 9.20 29.39 -13.26
N SER A 849 8.11 30.14 -13.16
CA SER A 849 8.08 31.62 -13.16
C SER A 849 9.17 32.22 -12.29
N VAL A 850 9.30 31.75 -11.05
CA VAL A 850 10.30 32.21 -10.08
C VAL A 850 11.72 32.00 -10.59
N GLU A 851 12.01 30.86 -11.21
CA GLU A 851 13.33 30.57 -11.76
C GLU A 851 13.64 31.42 -12.99
N VAL A 852 12.64 31.71 -13.82
CA VAL A 852 12.78 32.63 -14.95
C VAL A 852 13.07 34.04 -14.44
N GLU A 853 12.35 34.55 -13.43
CA GLU A 853 12.61 35.88 -12.83
C GLU A 853 14.00 35.99 -12.19
N GLN A 854 14.51 34.88 -11.65
CA GLN A 854 15.87 34.77 -11.10
C GLN A 854 16.96 34.67 -12.18
N GLY A 855 16.58 34.60 -13.46
CA GLY A 855 17.52 34.53 -14.58
C GLY A 855 18.11 33.14 -14.81
N LYS A 856 17.47 32.07 -14.33
CA LYS A 856 17.96 30.69 -14.54
C LYS A 856 17.72 30.17 -15.96
N LEU A 857 16.86 30.81 -16.75
CA LEU A 857 16.62 30.47 -18.16
C LEU A 857 17.85 30.86 -19.00
N THR A 858 18.69 29.87 -19.27
CA THR A 858 19.97 30.01 -19.99
C THR A 858 20.10 28.93 -21.07
N GLN A 859 21.07 29.06 -21.99
CA GLN A 859 21.34 28.04 -23.01
C GLN A 859 21.81 26.70 -22.44
N ASP A 860 22.44 26.72 -21.25
CA ASP A 860 22.80 25.49 -20.52
C ASP A 860 21.58 24.83 -19.86
N PHE A 861 20.53 25.61 -19.58
CA PHE A 861 19.26 25.10 -19.09
C PHE A 861 18.38 24.56 -20.24
N CYS A 862 18.20 25.26 -21.33
CA CYS A 862 17.50 24.68 -22.47
C CYS A 862 17.87 25.39 -23.75
N ARG A 863 17.64 24.72 -24.87
CA ARG A 863 17.71 25.31 -26.20
C ARG A 863 16.33 25.69 -26.72
N VAL A 864 15.29 24.95 -26.31
CA VAL A 864 13.88 25.24 -26.62
C VAL A 864 13.10 25.43 -25.33
N LEU A 865 12.34 26.52 -25.23
CA LEU A 865 11.35 26.77 -24.17
C LEU A 865 9.94 26.79 -24.77
N ILE A 866 9.05 25.97 -24.23
CA ILE A 866 7.64 25.90 -24.62
C ILE A 866 6.83 26.70 -23.60
N LEU A 867 5.97 27.59 -24.12
CA LEU A 867 5.12 28.53 -23.39
C LEU A 867 3.64 28.13 -23.54
N PRO A 868 3.19 27.03 -22.92
CA PRO A 868 1.83 26.55 -23.03
C PRO A 868 0.88 27.51 -22.31
N SER A 869 -0.06 28.08 -23.06
CA SER A 869 -1.09 29.00 -22.59
C SER A 869 -0.56 30.08 -21.63
N THR A 870 0.63 30.60 -21.92
CA THR A 870 1.35 31.58 -21.07
C THR A 870 0.76 32.98 -21.23
N ARG A 871 -0.42 33.20 -20.65
CA ARG A 871 -1.18 34.45 -20.84
C ARG A 871 -0.64 35.62 -20.04
N ALA A 872 -0.15 35.37 -18.84
CA ALA A 872 0.26 36.39 -17.88
C ALA A 872 1.75 36.27 -17.56
N LEU A 873 2.46 37.40 -17.66
CA LEU A 873 3.89 37.52 -17.39
C LEU A 873 4.18 38.83 -16.65
N SER A 874 5.14 38.80 -15.72
CA SER A 874 5.80 39.98 -15.19
C SER A 874 6.75 40.57 -16.23
N GLU A 875 7.09 41.84 -16.08
CA GLU A 875 8.08 42.51 -16.94
C GLU A 875 9.44 41.81 -16.89
N LYS A 876 9.82 41.28 -15.72
CA LYS A 876 11.08 40.59 -15.52
C LYS A 876 11.11 39.23 -16.21
N GLU A 877 10.00 38.49 -16.15
CA GLU A 877 9.85 37.24 -16.91
C GLU A 877 9.95 37.50 -18.41
N ALA A 878 9.20 38.48 -18.92
CA ALA A 878 9.21 38.84 -20.34
C ALA A 878 10.61 39.28 -20.80
N ALA A 879 11.33 40.06 -19.99
CA ALA A 879 12.70 40.48 -20.27
C ALA A 879 13.67 39.30 -20.32
N ASN A 880 13.60 38.37 -19.36
CA ASN A 880 14.48 37.20 -19.32
C ASN A 880 14.17 36.20 -20.45
N ILE A 881 12.90 36.01 -20.81
CA ILE A 881 12.51 35.19 -21.98
C ILE A 881 13.00 35.85 -23.28
N SER A 882 12.84 37.16 -23.43
CA SER A 882 13.33 37.90 -24.60
C SER A 882 14.86 37.83 -24.71
N LYS A 883 15.57 37.93 -23.58
CA LYS A 883 17.02 37.76 -23.51
C LYS A 883 17.45 36.36 -23.95
N PHE A 884 16.78 35.32 -23.44
CA PHE A 884 17.04 33.92 -23.82
C PHE A 884 16.95 33.70 -25.33
N VAL A 885 15.93 34.26 -25.98
CA VAL A 885 15.79 34.20 -27.45
C VAL A 885 16.89 34.99 -28.12
N LYS A 886 17.15 36.23 -27.68
CA LYS A 886 18.20 37.08 -28.25
C LYS A 886 19.57 36.39 -28.25
N GLU A 887 19.86 35.59 -27.23
CA GLU A 887 21.11 34.84 -27.06
C GLU A 887 21.20 33.53 -27.87
N GLY A 888 20.12 33.09 -28.53
CA GLY A 888 20.12 31.92 -29.40
C GLY A 888 19.04 30.87 -29.10
N GLY A 889 18.23 31.09 -28.06
CA GLY A 889 17.17 30.16 -27.69
C GLY A 889 16.00 30.17 -28.66
N THR A 890 15.29 29.05 -28.74
CA THR A 890 14.00 28.95 -29.43
C THR A 890 12.86 29.01 -28.40
N ILE A 891 11.84 29.82 -28.65
CA ILE A 891 10.59 29.80 -27.88
C ILE A 891 9.41 29.35 -28.75
N ILE A 892 8.49 28.60 -28.16
CA ILE A 892 7.30 28.06 -28.83
C ILE A 892 6.07 28.42 -28.01
N ALA A 893 5.04 29.02 -28.62
CA ALA A 893 3.80 29.40 -27.94
C ALA A 893 2.54 29.00 -28.73
N ASP A 894 1.48 28.63 -28.02
CA ASP A 894 0.16 28.29 -28.56
C ASP A 894 -0.84 29.47 -28.50
N LEU A 895 -0.68 30.39 -27.56
CA LEU A 895 -1.45 31.63 -27.45
C LEU A 895 -0.48 32.82 -27.44
N PRO A 896 -0.93 34.05 -27.80
CA PRO A 896 -0.10 35.24 -27.71
C PRO A 896 0.45 35.41 -26.29
N PRO A 897 1.75 35.14 -26.05
CA PRO A 897 2.23 34.99 -24.70
C PRO A 897 2.48 36.36 -24.07
N GLY A 898 2.07 36.50 -22.81
CA GLY A 898 2.11 37.79 -22.10
C GLY A 898 1.06 38.79 -22.58
N SER A 899 -0.12 38.31 -23.02
CA SER A 899 -1.28 39.17 -23.31
C SER A 899 -1.84 39.93 -22.08
N MET A 900 -1.48 39.46 -20.88
CA MET A 900 -1.81 40.08 -19.60
C MET A 900 -0.53 40.31 -18.79
N ASP A 901 -0.58 41.27 -17.87
CA ASP A 901 0.48 41.48 -16.88
C ASP A 901 0.41 40.46 -15.72
N CYS A 902 1.29 40.61 -14.73
CA CYS A 902 1.34 39.77 -13.53
C CYS A 902 0.13 39.95 -12.57
N HIS A 903 -0.77 40.88 -12.85
CA HIS A 903 -2.04 41.10 -12.15
C HIS A 903 -3.25 40.59 -12.95
N CYS A 904 -3.01 39.89 -14.06
CA CYS A 904 -4.03 39.47 -15.03
C CYS A 904 -4.80 40.64 -15.67
N ALA A 905 -4.21 41.85 -15.72
CA ALA A 905 -4.78 42.96 -16.47
C ALA A 905 -4.41 42.82 -17.96
N MET A 906 -5.38 43.07 -18.85
CA MET A 906 -5.16 43.00 -20.29
C MET A 906 -4.20 44.09 -20.76
N LEU A 907 -3.15 43.70 -21.48
CA LEU A 907 -2.23 44.63 -22.12
C LEU A 907 -2.75 45.02 -23.51
N LYS A 908 -2.45 46.25 -23.94
CA LYS A 908 -2.76 46.70 -25.32
C LYS A 908 -2.04 45.85 -26.37
N GLU A 909 -0.81 45.44 -26.04
CA GLU A 909 0.01 44.54 -26.83
C GLU A 909 0.63 43.49 -25.92
N ALA A 910 0.75 42.26 -26.40
CA ALA A 910 1.39 41.20 -25.61
C ALA A 910 2.87 41.55 -25.33
N SER A 911 3.35 41.28 -24.12
CA SER A 911 4.70 41.66 -23.70
C SER A 911 5.82 40.99 -24.52
N LEU A 912 5.52 39.87 -25.18
CA LEU A 912 6.43 39.19 -26.11
C LEU A 912 6.07 39.42 -27.60
N LYS A 913 5.21 40.39 -27.93
CA LYS A 913 4.86 40.74 -29.32
C LYS A 913 6.09 41.09 -30.15
N SER A 914 7.05 41.84 -29.61
CA SER A 914 8.30 42.18 -30.32
C SER A 914 9.15 40.95 -30.68
N VAL A 915 8.99 39.85 -29.94
CA VAL A 915 9.72 38.60 -30.15
C VAL A 915 9.00 37.70 -31.16
N PHE A 916 7.66 37.63 -31.14
CA PHE A 916 6.88 36.75 -32.01
C PHE A 916 6.33 37.40 -33.29
N GLY A 917 6.14 38.72 -33.32
CA GLY A 917 5.40 39.44 -34.36
C GLY A 917 3.94 39.71 -34.00
N ASP A 918 3.10 39.99 -34.99
CA ASP A 918 1.72 40.48 -34.79
C ASP A 918 0.67 39.39 -34.48
N PHE A 919 1.08 38.13 -34.37
CA PHE A 919 0.22 36.95 -34.10
C PHE A 919 -0.92 36.73 -35.11
N THR A 920 -0.86 37.34 -36.30
CA THR A 920 -1.93 37.24 -37.32
C THR A 920 -1.86 35.96 -38.16
N SER A 921 -0.68 35.36 -38.28
CA SER A 921 -0.43 34.14 -39.06
C SER A 921 -0.22 32.93 -38.14
N VAL A 922 -0.77 31.77 -38.51
CA VAL A 922 -0.60 30.50 -37.77
C VAL A 922 -0.36 29.34 -38.77
N PRO A 923 0.73 28.58 -38.65
CA PRO A 923 1.89 28.84 -37.81
C PRO A 923 2.65 30.10 -38.26
N ALA A 924 3.25 30.83 -37.32
CA ALA A 924 4.18 31.92 -37.61
C ALA A 924 5.56 31.64 -37.03
N TYR A 925 6.57 32.16 -37.73
CA TYR A 925 7.97 32.02 -37.38
C TYR A 925 8.63 33.40 -37.43
N ASN A 926 9.38 33.76 -36.39
CA ASN A 926 10.17 34.98 -36.34
C ASN A 926 11.59 34.70 -35.86
N VAL A 927 12.54 35.49 -36.35
CA VAL A 927 13.94 35.51 -35.87
C VAL A 927 14.11 36.74 -34.99
N PHE A 928 14.60 36.55 -33.78
CA PHE A 928 14.82 37.65 -32.82
C PHE A 928 16.21 37.52 -32.19
N GLY A 929 17.10 38.46 -32.51
CA GLY A 929 18.53 38.32 -32.19
C GLY A 929 19.12 37.08 -32.87
N LYS A 930 19.74 36.18 -32.08
CA LYS A 930 20.29 34.92 -32.58
C LYS A 930 19.31 33.74 -32.52
N GLY A 931 18.16 33.92 -31.89
CA GLY A 931 17.20 32.85 -31.62
C GLY A 931 15.94 32.95 -32.47
N LYS A 932 14.96 32.11 -32.12
CA LYS A 932 13.76 31.87 -32.92
C LYS A 932 12.52 31.91 -32.03
N ALA A 933 11.42 32.40 -32.59
CA ALA A 933 10.11 32.38 -31.95
C ALA A 933 9.09 31.75 -32.88
N VAL A 934 8.38 30.72 -32.39
CA VAL A 934 7.40 29.95 -33.17
C VAL A 934 6.02 30.05 -32.52
N TYR A 935 5.08 30.67 -33.23
CA TYR A 935 3.70 30.79 -32.78
C TYR A 935 2.82 29.80 -33.54
N LEU A 936 2.10 28.95 -32.79
CA LEU A 936 1.40 27.78 -33.32
C LEU A 936 -0.12 27.87 -33.20
N GLY A 937 -0.65 28.94 -32.57
CA GLY A 937 -2.07 29.03 -32.26
C GLY A 937 -2.58 27.81 -31.49
N THR A 938 -3.85 27.49 -31.64
CA THR A 938 -4.48 26.34 -30.97
C THR A 938 -4.18 25.00 -31.64
N PHE A 939 -3.29 24.94 -32.64
CA PHE A 939 -3.04 23.77 -33.49
C PHE A 939 -2.72 22.50 -32.68
N PHE A 940 -1.93 22.59 -31.61
CA PHE A 940 -1.53 21.42 -30.81
C PHE A 940 -2.43 21.09 -29.61
N LYS A 941 -3.41 21.94 -29.26
CA LYS A 941 -4.20 21.76 -28.03
C LYS A 941 -5.09 20.51 -28.01
N THR A 942 -5.41 19.94 -29.18
CA THR A 942 -6.20 18.71 -29.31
C THR A 942 -5.36 17.44 -29.40
N TYR A 943 -4.02 17.54 -29.30
CA TYR A 943 -3.12 16.42 -29.55
C TYR A 943 -3.38 15.23 -28.62
N THR A 944 -3.73 15.47 -27.35
CA THR A 944 -4.06 14.37 -26.43
C THR A 944 -5.19 13.48 -26.97
N ALA A 945 -6.24 14.07 -27.53
CA ALA A 945 -7.38 13.34 -28.08
C ALA A 945 -7.01 12.63 -29.41
N GLU A 946 -6.23 13.29 -30.26
CA GLU A 946 -5.74 12.70 -31.52
C GLU A 946 -4.80 11.53 -31.26
N ARG A 947 -3.90 11.66 -30.28
CA ARG A 947 -3.03 10.58 -29.80
C ARG A 947 -3.85 9.38 -29.37
N VAL A 948 -4.90 9.59 -28.57
CA VAL A 948 -5.84 8.52 -28.16
C VAL A 948 -6.55 7.88 -29.34
N ALA A 949 -6.88 8.65 -30.38
CA ALA A 949 -7.50 8.15 -31.60
C ALA A 949 -6.51 7.47 -32.57
N GLY A 950 -5.20 7.48 -32.28
CA GLY A 950 -4.16 6.98 -33.19
C GLY A 950 -3.87 7.89 -34.39
N THR A 951 -4.17 9.20 -34.28
CA THR A 951 -3.98 10.20 -35.34
C THR A 951 -2.91 11.24 -34.94
N GLY A 952 -2.87 12.42 -35.59
CA GLY A 952 -1.94 13.52 -35.25
C GLY A 952 -0.52 13.38 -35.80
N GLU A 953 -0.32 12.64 -36.89
CA GLU A 953 1.00 12.43 -37.51
C GLU A 953 1.58 13.74 -38.06
N ASP A 954 0.73 14.56 -38.68
CA ASP A 954 1.06 15.89 -39.16
C ASP A 954 1.61 16.79 -38.04
N LYS A 955 0.97 16.74 -36.87
CA LYS A 955 1.41 17.45 -35.65
C LYS A 955 2.78 16.98 -35.19
N ARG A 956 2.98 15.67 -35.04
CA ARG A 956 4.30 15.09 -34.70
C ARG A 956 5.37 15.52 -35.69
N ARG A 957 5.08 15.43 -36.99
CA ARG A 957 6.02 15.82 -38.06
C ARG A 957 6.39 17.29 -37.99
N ILE A 958 5.40 18.19 -37.88
CA ILE A 958 5.65 19.64 -37.79
C ILE A 958 6.48 19.97 -36.55
N PHE A 959 6.11 19.42 -35.40
CA PHE A 959 6.82 19.71 -34.15
C PHE A 959 8.24 19.15 -34.14
N LYS A 960 8.43 17.94 -34.69
CA LYS A 960 9.76 17.38 -34.94
C LYS A 960 10.61 18.32 -35.78
N THR A 961 10.09 18.83 -36.90
CA THR A 961 10.80 19.80 -37.75
C THR A 961 11.20 21.05 -36.97
N ILE A 962 10.35 21.55 -36.08
CA ILE A 962 10.67 22.72 -35.23
C ILE A 962 11.85 22.43 -34.28
N LEU A 963 11.85 21.25 -33.64
CA LEU A 963 12.93 20.83 -32.73
C LEU A 963 14.25 20.60 -33.49
N GLU A 964 14.21 19.95 -34.65
CA GLU A 964 15.38 19.69 -35.49
C GLU A 964 16.00 21.01 -36.00
N ASN A 965 15.15 21.96 -36.42
CA ASN A 965 15.61 23.32 -36.79
C ASN A 965 16.19 24.11 -35.61
N SER A 966 15.96 23.66 -34.38
CA SER A 966 16.56 24.21 -33.16
C SER A 966 17.82 23.44 -32.73
N GLY A 967 18.30 22.50 -33.56
CA GLY A 967 19.49 21.71 -33.28
C GLY A 967 19.31 20.72 -32.13
N ILE A 968 18.09 20.23 -31.93
CA ILE A 968 17.74 19.26 -30.90
C ILE A 968 17.23 17.98 -31.55
N HIS A 969 17.82 16.86 -31.15
CA HIS A 969 17.42 15.52 -31.57
C HIS A 969 17.26 14.62 -30.34
N PRO A 970 16.32 13.65 -30.34
CA PRO A 970 16.23 12.72 -29.24
C PRO A 970 17.51 11.88 -29.19
N MET A 971 17.93 11.49 -27.99
CA MET A 971 19.15 10.69 -27.85
C MET A 971 19.05 9.34 -28.57
N LEU A 972 17.86 8.76 -28.60
CA LEU A 972 17.56 7.51 -29.29
C LEU A 972 16.46 7.77 -30.32
N LYS A 973 16.54 7.09 -31.45
CA LYS A 973 15.44 7.06 -32.43
C LYS A 973 14.85 5.66 -32.43
N ILE A 974 13.54 5.56 -32.29
CA ILE A 974 12.81 4.29 -32.33
C ILE A 974 11.95 4.37 -33.57
N LEU A 975 12.36 3.66 -34.61
CA LEU A 975 11.76 3.77 -35.93
C LEU A 975 11.00 2.49 -36.27
N THR A 976 9.82 2.62 -36.85
CA THR A 976 9.09 1.53 -37.50
C THR A 976 9.84 1.08 -38.76
N LYS A 977 9.37 0.00 -39.40
CA LYS A 977 9.95 -0.53 -40.65
C LYS A 977 9.97 0.49 -41.81
N ASP A 978 9.00 1.39 -41.85
CA ASP A 978 8.89 2.50 -42.81
C ASP A 978 9.77 3.71 -42.45
N GLY A 979 10.52 3.65 -41.34
CA GLY A 979 11.46 4.69 -40.92
C GLY A 979 10.81 5.87 -40.19
N THR A 980 9.55 5.74 -39.77
CA THR A 980 8.83 6.77 -39.00
C THR A 980 8.97 6.51 -37.49
N PRO A 981 8.93 7.54 -36.61
CA PRO A 981 9.00 7.31 -35.17
C PRO A 981 7.83 6.47 -34.65
N LEU A 982 8.13 5.45 -33.84
CA LEU A 982 7.10 4.62 -33.20
C LEU A 982 6.33 5.47 -32.17
N GLN A 983 5.02 5.57 -32.38
CA GLN A 983 4.13 6.39 -31.55
C GLN A 983 3.92 5.77 -30.17
N ALA A 984 3.39 6.55 -29.22
CA ALA A 984 3.04 6.08 -27.87
C ALA A 984 4.17 5.36 -27.13
N THR A 985 5.42 5.71 -27.45
CA THR A 985 6.60 5.07 -26.87
C THR A 985 7.30 6.05 -25.95
N MET A 986 7.25 5.77 -24.65
CA MET A 986 8.06 6.50 -23.69
C MET A 986 9.51 6.06 -23.81
N THR A 987 10.42 7.03 -23.86
CA THR A 987 11.86 6.79 -23.89
C THR A 987 12.52 7.55 -22.74
N SER A 988 13.16 6.82 -21.83
CA SER A 988 13.82 7.41 -20.67
C SER A 988 15.28 6.97 -20.62
N VAL A 989 16.19 7.93 -20.55
CA VAL A 989 17.63 7.66 -20.57
C VAL A 989 18.24 7.93 -19.21
N PHE A 990 18.95 6.94 -18.67
CA PHE A 990 19.67 7.03 -17.40
C PHE A 990 21.17 6.99 -17.66
N LYS A 991 21.90 7.96 -17.10
CA LYS A 991 23.36 8.03 -17.17
C LYS A 991 23.95 7.48 -15.88
N GLY A 992 24.54 6.29 -15.97
CA GLY A 992 25.40 5.73 -14.94
C GLY A 992 26.81 6.32 -15.02
N LYS A 993 27.73 5.77 -14.22
CA LYS A 993 29.14 6.20 -14.20
C LYS A 993 29.87 5.82 -15.49
N ASP A 994 29.77 4.54 -15.88
CA ASP A 994 30.48 3.99 -17.05
C ASP A 994 29.55 3.57 -18.19
N ALA A 995 28.23 3.60 -17.98
CA ALA A 995 27.24 3.11 -18.93
C ALA A 995 26.05 4.06 -19.06
N THR A 996 25.33 3.93 -20.17
CA THR A 996 24.03 4.56 -20.34
C THR A 996 22.95 3.49 -20.44
N TYR A 997 21.81 3.72 -19.81
CA TYR A 997 20.67 2.82 -19.85
C TYR A 997 19.48 3.53 -20.49
N ALA A 998 18.67 2.78 -21.22
CA ALA A 998 17.49 3.29 -21.90
C ALA A 998 16.29 2.40 -21.57
N GLY A 999 15.28 3.00 -20.94
CA GLY A 999 13.97 2.40 -20.75
C GLY A 999 13.06 2.77 -21.92
N LEU A 1000 12.49 1.78 -22.59
CA LEU A 1000 11.47 1.96 -23.61
C LEU A 1000 10.16 1.35 -23.11
N LEU A 1001 9.06 2.09 -23.15
CA LEU A 1001 7.76 1.59 -22.74
C LEU A 1001 6.71 1.99 -23.77
N TYR A 1002 6.20 0.99 -24.50
CA TYR A 1002 5.16 1.19 -25.50
C TYR A 1002 3.79 1.21 -24.83
N PHE A 1003 3.33 2.39 -24.44
CA PHE A 1003 2.26 2.56 -23.47
C PHE A 1003 1.46 3.85 -23.72
N SER A 1004 0.14 3.74 -23.59
CA SER A 1004 -0.79 4.85 -23.84
C SER A 1004 -0.76 5.94 -22.75
N GLY A 1005 -0.02 5.73 -21.66
CA GLY A 1005 0.20 6.71 -20.59
C GLY A 1005 -0.70 6.50 -19.36
N PRO A 1006 -0.39 7.17 -18.24
CA PRO A 1006 -1.06 7.00 -16.95
C PRO A 1006 -2.50 7.56 -16.99
N SER A 1007 -3.46 6.83 -16.42
CA SER A 1007 -4.87 7.26 -16.29
C SER A 1007 -5.53 6.60 -15.08
N ARG A 1008 -6.44 7.29 -14.39
CA ARG A 1008 -7.35 6.64 -13.42
C ARG A 1008 -8.41 5.77 -14.10
N ASN A 1009 -8.76 6.06 -15.36
CA ASN A 1009 -9.65 5.25 -16.20
C ASN A 1009 -8.95 4.97 -17.55
N PRO A 1010 -8.10 3.95 -17.64
CA PRO A 1010 -7.33 3.65 -18.85
C PRO A 1010 -8.13 2.96 -19.97
N ASN A 1011 -9.38 2.55 -19.73
CA ASN A 1011 -10.27 1.94 -20.75
C ASN A 1011 -10.55 2.86 -21.97
N GLU A 1012 -10.24 4.16 -21.87
CA GLU A 1012 -10.47 5.15 -22.92
C GLU A 1012 -9.23 5.48 -23.78
N ARG A 1013 -8.11 4.72 -23.73
CA ARG A 1013 -6.86 5.10 -24.44
C ARG A 1013 -6.40 4.12 -25.52
N ILE A 1014 -5.76 4.68 -26.55
CA ILE A 1014 -5.33 4.10 -27.84
C ILE A 1014 -5.85 2.67 -28.07
N LYS A 1015 -7.10 2.59 -28.52
CA LYS A 1015 -7.58 1.40 -29.24
C LYS A 1015 -6.54 1.14 -30.34
N ASN A 1016 -5.98 -0.06 -30.41
CA ASN A 1016 -5.10 -0.55 -31.47
C ASN A 1016 -3.56 -0.48 -31.26
N LEU A 1017 -3.02 -0.29 -30.05
CA LEU A 1017 -1.60 -0.64 -29.86
C LEU A 1017 -1.44 -2.16 -30.13
N LYS A 1018 -0.61 -2.50 -31.10
CA LYS A 1018 -0.28 -3.87 -31.48
C LYS A 1018 1.22 -4.05 -31.40
N GLN A 1019 1.65 -5.29 -31.24
CA GLN A 1019 3.06 -5.61 -31.33
C GLN A 1019 3.64 -5.12 -32.65
N GLU A 1020 4.74 -4.38 -32.59
CA GLU A 1020 5.41 -3.80 -33.75
C GLU A 1020 6.91 -4.12 -33.70
N LYS A 1021 7.52 -4.32 -34.86
CA LYS A 1021 8.99 -4.38 -34.96
C LYS A 1021 9.52 -2.96 -35.16
N ALA A 1022 10.55 -2.62 -34.39
CA ALA A 1022 11.18 -1.31 -34.46
C ALA A 1022 12.71 -1.41 -34.46
N THR A 1023 13.34 -0.49 -35.16
CA THR A 1023 14.79 -0.27 -35.12
C THR A 1023 15.09 0.81 -34.09
N VAL A 1024 15.86 0.47 -33.05
CA VAL A 1024 16.42 1.45 -32.11
C VAL A 1024 17.78 1.89 -32.64
N ILE A 1025 17.95 3.19 -32.86
CA ILE A 1025 19.20 3.81 -33.30
C ILE A 1025 19.80 4.58 -32.12
N PHE A 1026 21.04 4.24 -31.78
CA PHE A 1026 21.87 4.83 -30.73
C PHE A 1026 22.72 5.98 -31.30
N PRO A 1027 23.20 6.90 -30.45
CA PRO A 1027 24.01 8.03 -30.93
C PRO A 1027 25.37 7.62 -31.49
N GLU A 1028 25.91 6.49 -31.03
CA GLU A 1028 27.19 5.93 -31.44
C GLU A 1028 27.21 4.41 -31.23
N ALA A 1029 28.14 3.72 -31.89
CA ALA A 1029 28.32 2.28 -31.70
C ALA A 1029 28.84 1.99 -30.30
N SER A 1030 28.18 1.08 -29.59
CA SER A 1030 28.55 0.66 -28.24
C SER A 1030 28.18 -0.80 -28.02
N HIS A 1031 28.60 -1.39 -26.91
CA HIS A 1031 28.19 -2.75 -26.54
C HIS A 1031 26.77 -2.71 -25.98
N ILE A 1032 25.82 -3.22 -26.77
CA ILE A 1032 24.39 -3.17 -26.44
C ILE A 1032 23.95 -4.45 -25.74
N TYR A 1033 23.18 -4.31 -24.66
CA TYR A 1033 22.52 -5.42 -23.97
C TYR A 1033 21.02 -5.18 -23.85
N ASP A 1034 20.20 -6.21 -24.05
CA ASP A 1034 18.84 -6.27 -23.51
C ASP A 1034 18.92 -6.86 -22.10
N MET A 1035 18.66 -6.02 -21.10
CA MET A 1035 18.84 -6.37 -19.70
C MET A 1035 17.70 -7.24 -19.15
N ARG A 1036 16.51 -7.17 -19.75
CA ARG A 1036 15.39 -8.02 -19.34
C ARG A 1036 15.58 -9.44 -19.87
N GLU A 1037 16.05 -9.56 -21.12
CA GLU A 1037 16.40 -10.84 -21.74
C GLU A 1037 17.79 -11.36 -21.34
N LYS A 1038 18.59 -10.55 -20.61
CA LYS A 1038 19.98 -10.86 -20.23
C LYS A 1038 20.85 -11.23 -21.43
N LYS A 1039 20.71 -10.48 -22.53
CA LYS A 1039 21.28 -10.82 -23.83
C LYS A 1039 22.17 -9.72 -24.38
N TYR A 1040 23.37 -10.10 -24.81
CA TYR A 1040 24.27 -9.21 -25.57
C TYR A 1040 23.82 -9.14 -27.03
N LEU A 1041 23.63 -7.93 -27.55
CA LEU A 1041 23.14 -7.65 -28.90
C LEU A 1041 24.25 -7.25 -29.88
N GLY A 1042 25.49 -7.06 -29.42
CA GLY A 1042 26.65 -6.74 -30.25
C GLY A 1042 27.20 -5.33 -30.02
N PHE A 1043 28.34 -5.05 -30.67
CA PHE A 1043 28.89 -3.69 -30.77
C PHE A 1043 28.28 -3.01 -32.00
N THR A 1044 27.29 -2.17 -31.79
CA THR A 1044 26.45 -1.62 -32.86
C THR A 1044 25.85 -0.28 -32.44
N ASP A 1045 25.49 0.55 -33.42
CA ASP A 1045 24.72 1.78 -33.25
C ASP A 1045 23.23 1.58 -33.58
N LYS A 1046 22.81 0.35 -33.92
CA LYS A 1046 21.41 0.00 -34.15
C LYS A 1046 21.06 -1.43 -33.75
N VAL A 1047 19.84 -1.63 -33.26
CA VAL A 1047 19.28 -2.95 -32.95
C VAL A 1047 17.82 -3.05 -33.39
N GLU A 1048 17.42 -4.23 -33.85
CA GLU A 1048 16.01 -4.56 -34.08
C GLU A 1048 15.40 -5.08 -32.78
N VAL A 1049 14.26 -4.53 -32.39
CA VAL A 1049 13.51 -4.93 -31.21
C VAL A 1049 12.05 -5.17 -31.54
N GLU A 1050 11.43 -6.04 -30.76
CA GLU A 1050 9.99 -6.24 -30.77
C GLU A 1050 9.37 -5.40 -29.65
N MET A 1051 8.51 -4.46 -30.02
CA MET A 1051 7.82 -3.55 -29.12
C MET A 1051 6.41 -4.07 -28.87
N THR A 1052 6.23 -4.76 -27.76
CA THR A 1052 4.93 -5.28 -27.32
C THR A 1052 4.24 -4.25 -26.42
N PRO A 1053 2.96 -3.92 -26.67
CA PRO A 1053 2.22 -2.99 -25.82
C PRO A 1053 2.33 -3.35 -24.33
N SER A 1054 2.54 -2.34 -23.51
CA SER A 1054 2.61 -2.44 -22.04
C SER A 1054 3.75 -3.30 -21.49
N GLN A 1055 4.69 -3.73 -22.32
CA GLN A 1055 5.93 -4.38 -21.90
C GLN A 1055 7.10 -3.42 -22.02
N ALA A 1056 7.88 -3.27 -20.95
CA ALA A 1056 9.08 -2.46 -20.98
C ALA A 1056 10.23 -3.17 -21.72
N LYS A 1057 11.12 -2.40 -22.32
CA LYS A 1057 12.46 -2.84 -22.72
C LYS A 1057 13.48 -2.01 -21.94
N VAL A 1058 14.56 -2.65 -21.51
CA VAL A 1058 15.68 -1.95 -20.84
C VAL A 1058 16.96 -2.31 -21.57
N LEU A 1059 17.54 -1.32 -22.24
CA LEU A 1059 18.75 -1.48 -23.03
C LEU A 1059 19.93 -0.80 -22.33
N ALA A 1060 21.09 -1.46 -22.28
CA ALA A 1060 22.33 -0.86 -21.79
C ALA A 1060 23.30 -0.60 -22.96
N MET A 1061 23.97 0.55 -22.92
CA MET A 1061 25.03 0.98 -23.83
C MET A 1061 26.33 1.06 -23.02
N LEU A 1062 27.25 0.14 -23.27
CA LEU A 1062 28.52 0.03 -22.54
C LEU A 1062 29.73 0.33 -23.45
N PRO A 1063 30.80 0.94 -22.92
CA PRO A 1063 32.03 1.19 -23.66
C PRO A 1063 32.85 -0.07 -23.92
N LYS A 1064 32.63 -1.14 -23.14
CA LYS A 1064 33.30 -2.44 -23.27
C LYS A 1064 32.33 -3.58 -23.00
N GLN A 1065 32.52 -4.72 -23.66
CA GLN A 1065 31.76 -5.93 -23.38
C GLN A 1065 32.13 -6.47 -21.99
N ILE A 1066 31.14 -6.87 -21.20
CA ILE A 1066 31.36 -7.61 -19.97
C ILE A 1066 31.77 -9.05 -20.34
N GLU A 1067 32.93 -9.48 -19.87
CA GLU A 1067 33.54 -10.79 -20.17
C GLU A 1067 33.25 -11.80 -19.06
N SER A 1068 33.47 -11.42 -17.80
CA SER A 1068 33.25 -12.28 -16.63
C SER A 1068 32.80 -11.49 -15.40
N ILE A 1069 32.19 -12.21 -14.47
CA ILE A 1069 32.14 -11.85 -13.06
C ILE A 1069 32.77 -13.01 -12.30
N ASP A 1070 33.61 -12.70 -11.33
CA ASP A 1070 34.40 -13.69 -10.59
C ASP A 1070 34.13 -13.52 -9.10
N LEU A 1071 33.94 -14.63 -8.39
CA LEU A 1071 33.66 -14.68 -6.95
C LEU A 1071 34.78 -15.39 -6.21
N LYS A 1072 35.25 -14.78 -5.13
CA LYS A 1072 36.20 -15.32 -4.18
C LYS A 1072 35.57 -15.37 -2.79
N LEU A 1073 35.69 -16.51 -2.14
CA LEU A 1073 35.33 -16.68 -0.72
C LEU A 1073 36.61 -16.71 0.12
N SER A 1074 36.56 -16.23 1.36
CA SER A 1074 37.67 -16.43 2.30
C SER A 1074 37.92 -17.93 2.52
N LYS A 1075 39.19 -18.36 2.59
CA LYS A 1075 39.71 -19.75 2.57
C LYS A 1075 39.20 -20.76 3.63
N ALA A 1076 38.12 -20.49 4.36
CA ALA A 1076 37.55 -21.44 5.31
C ALA A 1076 36.58 -22.41 4.61
N GLU A 1077 37.01 -23.66 4.37
CA GLU A 1077 36.16 -24.71 3.78
C GLU A 1077 35.01 -25.15 4.71
N LYS A 1078 35.15 -24.91 6.02
CA LYS A 1078 34.17 -25.30 7.06
C LYS A 1078 33.95 -24.15 8.04
N LEU A 1079 32.75 -23.59 8.04
CA LEU A 1079 32.29 -22.51 8.92
C LEU A 1079 31.34 -23.06 9.98
N LYS A 1080 31.32 -22.44 11.16
CA LYS A 1080 30.37 -22.72 12.23
C LYS A 1080 29.22 -21.72 12.19
N GLY A 1081 28.08 -22.09 12.78
CA GLY A 1081 27.02 -21.12 13.04
C GLY A 1081 27.55 -19.96 13.89
N GLY A 1082 27.21 -18.72 13.51
CA GLY A 1082 27.74 -17.48 14.09
C GLY A 1082 28.95 -16.88 13.35
N ASP A 1083 29.60 -17.64 12.46
CA ASP A 1083 30.72 -17.12 11.66
C ASP A 1083 30.22 -16.21 10.51
N ASN A 1084 31.09 -15.31 10.04
CA ASN A 1084 30.82 -14.52 8.83
C ASN A 1084 31.40 -15.23 7.60
N VAL A 1085 30.59 -15.40 6.55
CA VAL A 1085 31.10 -15.76 5.22
C VAL A 1085 31.59 -14.47 4.55
N ASN A 1086 32.90 -14.29 4.46
CA ASN A 1086 33.48 -13.18 3.72
C ASN A 1086 33.56 -13.55 2.24
N TYR A 1087 33.03 -12.68 1.39
CA TYR A 1087 33.09 -12.85 -0.06
C TYR A 1087 33.55 -11.56 -0.72
N GLU A 1088 34.17 -11.73 -1.87
CA GLU A 1088 34.64 -10.67 -2.75
C GLU A 1088 34.29 -11.06 -4.18
N PHE A 1089 33.72 -10.13 -4.94
CA PHE A 1089 33.54 -10.34 -6.36
C PHE A 1089 34.02 -9.14 -7.17
N PHE A 1090 34.41 -9.37 -8.41
CA PHE A 1090 34.85 -8.35 -9.35
C PHE A 1090 34.38 -8.68 -10.75
N ILE A 1091 34.22 -7.65 -11.58
CA ILE A 1091 33.77 -7.74 -12.96
C ILE A 1091 34.92 -7.43 -13.92
N THR A 1092 35.02 -8.16 -15.02
CA THR A 1092 36.01 -7.94 -16.08
C THR A 1092 35.31 -7.55 -17.38
N PRO A 1093 35.69 -6.42 -18.00
CA PRO A 1093 36.56 -5.36 -17.49
C PRO A 1093 35.90 -4.62 -16.31
N SER A 1094 36.72 -3.94 -15.50
CA SER A 1094 36.24 -3.16 -14.35
C SER A 1094 35.31 -2.04 -14.79
N LEU A 1095 34.05 -2.08 -14.33
CA LEU A 1095 32.98 -1.13 -14.61
C LEU A 1095 32.05 -1.00 -13.40
N SER A 1096 31.37 0.14 -13.25
CA SER A 1096 30.27 0.28 -12.31
C SER A 1096 29.04 -0.46 -12.79
N SER A 1097 28.46 -1.30 -11.91
CA SER A 1097 27.21 -2.01 -12.18
C SER A 1097 26.48 -2.40 -10.88
N VAL A 1098 25.38 -3.14 -11.01
CA VAL A 1098 24.67 -3.79 -9.91
C VAL A 1098 24.81 -5.31 -10.04
N ALA A 1099 25.04 -5.97 -8.91
CA ALA A 1099 25.01 -7.42 -8.80
C ALA A 1099 23.91 -7.87 -7.82
N ARG A 1100 23.21 -8.94 -8.18
CA ARG A 1100 22.27 -9.66 -7.33
C ARG A 1100 23.01 -10.77 -6.59
N LEU A 1101 23.01 -10.72 -5.27
CA LEU A 1101 23.47 -11.81 -4.42
C LEU A 1101 22.28 -12.65 -3.98
N GLU A 1102 22.40 -13.97 -4.12
CA GLU A 1102 21.48 -14.95 -3.56
C GLU A 1102 22.23 -16.07 -2.85
N VAL A 1103 21.58 -16.67 -1.85
CA VAL A 1103 22.12 -17.79 -1.09
C VAL A 1103 21.11 -18.92 -1.11
N THR A 1104 21.57 -20.13 -1.39
CA THR A 1104 20.77 -21.35 -1.37
C THR A 1104 21.26 -22.25 -0.24
N ASN A 1105 20.32 -22.76 0.55
CA ASN A 1105 20.59 -23.65 1.67
C ASN A 1105 20.89 -25.10 1.21
N PRO A 1106 21.26 -26.01 2.13
CA PRO A 1106 21.54 -27.41 1.80
C PRO A 1106 20.35 -28.21 1.23
N ASP A 1107 19.13 -27.72 1.38
CA ASP A 1107 17.91 -28.34 0.82
C ASP A 1107 17.59 -27.84 -0.60
N GLY A 1108 18.43 -26.98 -1.17
CA GLY A 1108 18.18 -26.36 -2.47
C GLY A 1108 17.20 -25.18 -2.42
N MET A 1109 16.83 -24.70 -1.23
CA MET A 1109 15.93 -23.55 -1.07
C MET A 1109 16.69 -22.23 -0.99
N LYS A 1110 16.26 -21.23 -1.77
CA LYS A 1110 16.78 -19.86 -1.67
C LYS A 1110 16.44 -19.28 -0.29
N ILE A 1111 17.35 -18.49 0.27
CA ILE A 1111 17.22 -17.84 1.57
C ILE A 1111 16.94 -16.34 1.35
N PRO A 1112 15.68 -15.87 1.41
CA PRO A 1112 15.32 -14.53 0.96
C PRO A 1112 16.00 -13.42 1.77
N TYR A 1113 16.21 -13.62 3.08
CA TYR A 1113 16.81 -12.61 3.94
C TYR A 1113 18.30 -12.38 3.71
N TYR A 1114 19.01 -13.28 3.02
CA TYR A 1114 20.39 -13.03 2.56
C TYR A 1114 20.44 -12.38 1.18
N ALA A 1115 19.34 -12.37 0.43
CA ALA A 1115 19.34 -11.83 -0.93
C ALA A 1115 19.44 -10.31 -0.93
N LYS A 1116 20.31 -9.75 -1.79
CA LYS A 1116 20.49 -8.29 -1.88
C LYS A 1116 20.98 -7.85 -3.25
N ASN A 1117 20.59 -6.64 -3.63
CA ASN A 1117 21.15 -5.94 -4.79
C ASN A 1117 22.30 -5.05 -4.31
N ILE A 1118 23.45 -5.12 -4.98
CA ILE A 1118 24.69 -4.47 -4.59
C ILE A 1118 25.12 -3.57 -5.74
N LEU A 1119 25.13 -2.24 -5.53
CA LEU A 1119 25.77 -1.30 -6.45
C LEU A 1119 27.26 -1.31 -6.16
N PHE A 1120 28.10 -1.51 -7.17
CA PHE A 1120 29.55 -1.62 -7.02
C PHE A 1120 30.30 -0.94 -8.17
N ASP A 1121 31.61 -0.75 -7.99
CA ASP A 1121 32.51 -0.07 -8.92
C ASP A 1121 33.71 -0.98 -9.22
N GLY A 1122 33.55 -1.87 -10.21
CA GLY A 1122 34.55 -2.87 -10.59
C GLY A 1122 34.67 -4.06 -9.62
N LYS A 1123 34.64 -3.80 -8.32
CA LYS A 1123 34.86 -4.79 -7.25
C LYS A 1123 34.01 -4.48 -6.01
N TYR A 1124 33.61 -5.52 -5.28
CA TYR A 1124 32.92 -5.40 -3.99
C TYR A 1124 33.36 -6.50 -3.03
N SER A 1125 33.47 -6.16 -1.75
CA SER A 1125 33.68 -7.10 -0.65
C SER A 1125 32.54 -6.97 0.36
N GLY A 1126 32.05 -8.10 0.86
CA GLY A 1126 30.96 -8.12 1.82
C GLY A 1126 30.95 -9.38 2.67
N ILE A 1127 29.98 -9.43 3.57
CA ILE A 1127 29.79 -10.56 4.48
C ILE A 1127 28.37 -11.10 4.44
N ILE A 1128 28.22 -12.40 4.74
CA ILE A 1128 26.96 -13.04 5.09
C ILE A 1128 27.11 -13.49 6.55
N PRO A 1129 26.36 -12.89 7.49
CA PRO A 1129 26.44 -13.27 8.89
C PRO A 1129 25.66 -14.58 9.10
N LEU A 1130 26.31 -15.70 9.37
CA LEU A 1130 25.59 -16.95 9.63
C LEU A 1130 24.98 -16.91 11.03
N SER A 1131 23.80 -17.50 11.18
CA SER A 1131 23.16 -17.63 12.49
C SER A 1131 23.79 -18.76 13.32
N PHE A 1132 23.69 -18.71 14.64
CA PHE A 1132 24.18 -19.80 15.50
C PHE A 1132 23.36 -21.09 15.35
N ASN A 1133 22.10 -20.98 14.93
CA ASN A 1133 21.22 -22.09 14.58
C ASN A 1133 21.15 -22.33 13.07
N GLU A 1134 22.14 -21.85 12.30
CA GLU A 1134 22.23 -22.09 10.87
C GLU A 1134 22.29 -23.60 10.59
N LYS A 1135 21.53 -24.07 9.59
CA LYS A 1135 21.44 -25.49 9.25
C LYS A 1135 22.83 -26.00 8.83
N ALA A 1136 23.21 -27.20 9.28
CA ALA A 1136 24.43 -27.83 8.81
C ALA A 1136 24.27 -28.31 7.35
N GLY A 1137 25.32 -28.19 6.55
CA GLY A 1137 25.37 -28.66 5.16
C GLY A 1137 26.10 -27.70 4.23
N GLU A 1138 26.06 -28.01 2.93
CA GLU A 1138 26.65 -27.18 1.89
C GLU A 1138 25.69 -26.07 1.45
N TYR A 1139 26.18 -24.83 1.42
CA TYR A 1139 25.46 -23.66 0.94
C TYR A 1139 26.08 -23.18 -0.37
N THR A 1140 25.27 -22.58 -1.23
CA THR A 1140 25.73 -21.95 -2.47
C THR A 1140 25.44 -20.46 -2.44
N ILE A 1141 26.47 -19.64 -2.64
CA ILE A 1141 26.37 -18.20 -2.94
C ILE A 1141 26.38 -18.06 -4.45
N GLN A 1142 25.44 -17.29 -4.99
CA GLN A 1142 25.42 -16.89 -6.39
C GLN A 1142 25.45 -15.37 -6.46
N ILE A 1143 26.37 -14.85 -7.26
CA ILE A 1143 26.39 -13.45 -7.69
C ILE A 1143 25.98 -13.42 -9.16
N GLU A 1144 25.00 -12.61 -9.51
CA GLU A 1144 24.59 -12.36 -10.89
C GLU A 1144 24.77 -10.88 -11.22
N GLU A 1145 25.52 -10.55 -12.26
CA GLU A 1145 25.66 -9.19 -12.77
C GLU A 1145 24.43 -8.82 -13.60
N VAL A 1146 23.76 -7.72 -13.24
CA VAL A 1146 22.40 -7.41 -13.71
C VAL A 1146 22.34 -7.03 -15.20
N VAL A 1147 23.37 -6.41 -15.77
CA VAL A 1147 23.36 -5.96 -17.18
C VAL A 1147 23.49 -7.14 -18.14
N SER A 1148 24.45 -8.02 -17.89
CA SER A 1148 24.83 -9.13 -18.77
C SER A 1148 24.20 -10.47 -18.39
N GLY A 1149 23.69 -10.60 -17.16
CA GLY A 1149 23.21 -11.86 -16.61
C GLY A 1149 24.30 -12.89 -16.31
N LYS A 1150 25.57 -12.51 -16.40
CA LYS A 1150 26.69 -13.39 -16.05
C LYS A 1150 26.67 -13.70 -14.57
N THR A 1151 26.99 -14.94 -14.23
CA THR A 1151 26.95 -15.44 -12.85
C THR A 1151 28.31 -15.95 -12.41
N ALA A 1152 28.57 -15.82 -11.11
CA ALA A 1152 29.64 -16.51 -10.40
C ALA A 1152 29.03 -17.23 -9.20
N THR A 1153 29.47 -18.45 -8.95
CA THR A 1153 29.01 -19.25 -7.81
C THR A 1153 30.16 -19.63 -6.91
N GLY A 1154 29.89 -19.74 -5.62
CA GLY A 1154 30.84 -20.14 -4.61
C GLY A 1154 30.12 -21.00 -3.58
N LYS A 1155 30.79 -22.02 -3.07
CA LYS A 1155 30.23 -22.94 -2.08
C LYS A 1155 30.98 -22.82 -0.76
N PHE A 1156 30.25 -22.98 0.33
CA PHE A 1156 30.83 -23.09 1.67
C PHE A 1156 30.04 -24.12 2.48
N THR A 1157 30.69 -24.78 3.44
CA THR A 1157 30.02 -25.77 4.29
C THR A 1157 29.85 -25.23 5.70
N VAL A 1158 28.63 -25.36 6.24
CA VAL A 1158 28.33 -25.11 7.65
C VAL A 1158 28.36 -26.44 8.38
N ILE A 1159 29.23 -26.60 9.38
CA ILE A 1159 29.38 -27.87 10.14
C ILE A 1159 28.41 -27.99 11.34
N GLY A 1160 27.44 -27.07 11.46
CA GLY A 1160 26.52 -26.93 12.58
C GLY A 1160 27.01 -25.94 13.63
N GLY A 1161 26.08 -25.40 14.44
CA GLY A 1161 26.39 -24.53 15.57
C GLY A 1161 27.19 -25.25 16.67
N LYS A 1162 27.82 -24.52 17.60
CA LYS A 1162 28.49 -25.11 18.78
C LYS A 1162 27.59 -26.20 19.40
N ALA A 1163 27.96 -27.47 19.22
CA ALA A 1163 27.57 -28.51 20.16
C ALA A 1163 28.34 -28.20 21.45
N LYS A 1164 27.64 -27.63 22.43
CA LYS A 1164 27.95 -27.75 23.86
C LYS A 1164 26.79 -27.24 24.71
#